data_AF-A0A2U2NAU3-F1
#
_entry.id   AF-A0A2U2NAU3-F1
#
_cell.length_a   1.000
_cell.length_b   1.000
_cell.length_c   1.000
_cell.angle_alpha   90.00
_cell.angle_beta   90.00
_cell.angle_gamma   90.00
#
_symmetry.space_group_name_H-M   'P 1'
#
loop_
_entity.id
_entity.type
_entity.pdbx_description
1 polymer ?
#
loop_
_entity_poly.entity_id
_entity_poly.type
_entity_poly.pdbx_seq_one_letter_code
_entity_poly.pdbx_strand_id
1 'polypeptide(L)'
;MTSGKKPVRKNRKAISILNGRASMTAPTAASPYWRPRWRDPKTGKMRTTNCTTQDAAIEAARRGLGDVTQTRANIQPPTFEEMFYEMSTVKGSNWSDGTRAGMISLYKKHLAPVLGSKPVTRITQSDIRDITLPTLNNERQRKIKSLIKGTMAQAERWTGNDATFYSSQLIITGKAYKGRTKPVDERDIPSGKYIADIITAAYSTMSITPLDDAMPGQRRGKSTLIDPMTGKKTSSAREVTRMFNESPDAFDGIMDITPLDARIRLGLPVDEEDAQTRSANMPKKQTKHIPVYAGDIRRSIPRHLHHQNERKAAEVVACGERFRLIGLAFALSAAGGLRVGEMLPLRVRHFLTREQAARMFVSSLAIHNDTRTVTIEGKAVPASTDVYAVRRSQSKTGTFPVWDSRADYNGRISIEEQITQAGTKYLIQPPKMGIGRERVAHLPYFLPNWEYIANRTHVSQREAIGNIVARFKQQPESQNNVSFWTCTDEEAGLLWTKGYVPIGWMLLERFRELWNSPALADIPPNKRIDEFREMLLFPARSNPRMTKDGLPAIRPIPGWTNNTAIVPGTCGYMTEANFVERSLNPIFDYVSANTGEYPLHRKNSIHNRKGWTYHGLRHFAASSRIQAGVPIPQVAAELGHKNASFTLDRYAHMVKEAIPPTGFEY
;
A
#
# COMPACT_ATOMS: atom_id res chain seq x y z
N MET A 1 -57.75 -37.67 -49.69
CA MET A 1 -56.63 -37.23 -50.55
C MET A 1 -55.90 -36.09 -49.84
N THR A 2 -54.59 -36.07 -49.99
CA THR A 2 -53.56 -35.48 -49.12
C THR A 2 -53.61 -33.96 -48.94
N SER A 3 -53.29 -33.52 -47.72
CA SER A 3 -53.13 -32.11 -47.35
C SER A 3 -51.88 -31.50 -47.99
N GLY A 4 -52.04 -30.43 -48.77
CA GLY A 4 -50.92 -29.63 -49.30
C GLY A 4 -50.52 -28.53 -48.32
N LYS A 5 -49.51 -28.79 -47.47
CA LYS A 5 -48.87 -27.77 -46.62
C LYS A 5 -48.21 -26.69 -47.50
N LYS A 6 -48.64 -25.43 -47.32
CA LYS A 6 -47.97 -24.24 -47.88
C LYS A 6 -46.51 -24.17 -47.38
N PRO A 7 -45.52 -23.88 -48.24
CA PRO A 7 -44.13 -23.83 -47.83
C PRO A 7 -43.86 -22.62 -46.92
N VAL A 8 -43.29 -22.92 -45.75
CA VAL A 8 -42.80 -21.96 -44.75
C VAL A 8 -41.75 -21.04 -45.38
N ARG A 9 -42.01 -19.71 -45.40
CA ARG A 9 -41.03 -18.70 -45.83
C ARG A 9 -39.82 -18.76 -44.89
N LYS A 10 -38.70 -19.35 -45.32
CA LYS A 10 -37.40 -19.25 -44.64
C LYS A 10 -37.03 -17.77 -44.49
N ASN A 11 -36.99 -17.25 -43.26
CA ASN A 11 -36.45 -15.93 -42.97
C ASN A 11 -34.99 -15.86 -43.44
N ARG A 12 -34.69 -14.91 -44.34
CA ARG A 12 -33.35 -14.73 -44.93
C ARG A 12 -32.38 -14.24 -43.85
N LYS A 13 -31.19 -14.85 -43.75
CA LYS A 13 -30.13 -14.39 -42.83
C LYS A 13 -29.67 -12.99 -43.23
N ALA A 14 -29.90 -12.01 -42.36
CA ALA A 14 -29.36 -10.67 -42.53
C ALA A 14 -27.86 -10.68 -42.20
N ILE A 15 -27.03 -10.10 -43.08
CA ILE A 15 -25.59 -9.95 -42.88
C ILE A 15 -25.38 -8.70 -42.04
N SER A 16 -24.77 -8.84 -40.86
CA SER A 16 -24.45 -7.71 -39.99
C SER A 16 -23.34 -6.84 -40.61
N ILE A 17 -23.52 -5.51 -40.60
CA ILE A 17 -22.55 -4.54 -41.10
C ILE A 17 -22.39 -3.36 -40.14
N LEU A 18 -21.30 -2.60 -40.29
CA LEU A 18 -20.98 -1.46 -39.44
C LEU A 18 -21.03 -1.83 -37.94
N ASN A 19 -20.41 -2.95 -37.58
CA ASN A 19 -20.37 -3.51 -36.22
C ASN A 19 -21.76 -3.72 -35.58
N GLY A 20 -22.75 -4.15 -36.37
CA GLY A 20 -24.10 -4.45 -35.88
C GLY A 20 -25.03 -3.25 -35.79
N ARG A 21 -24.57 -2.05 -36.14
CA ARG A 21 -25.40 -0.83 -36.23
C ARG A 21 -26.35 -0.86 -37.44
N ALA A 22 -26.04 -1.69 -38.44
CA ALA A 22 -26.87 -1.93 -39.61
C ALA A 22 -26.78 -3.41 -40.05
N SER A 23 -27.67 -3.82 -40.95
CA SER A 23 -27.66 -5.15 -41.55
C SER A 23 -27.95 -5.06 -43.04
N MET A 24 -27.61 -6.07 -43.85
CA MET A 24 -27.96 -6.10 -45.26
C MET A 24 -28.42 -7.48 -45.72
N THR A 25 -29.16 -7.51 -46.84
CA THR A 25 -29.53 -8.75 -47.54
C THR A 25 -28.87 -8.77 -48.91
N ALA A 26 -28.29 -9.92 -49.29
CA ALA A 26 -27.64 -10.13 -50.59
C ALA A 26 -28.66 -10.25 -51.76
N PRO A 27 -28.27 -9.89 -53.00
CA PRO A 27 -29.06 -10.07 -54.21
C PRO A 27 -29.46 -11.53 -54.45
N THR A 28 -30.59 -11.73 -55.12
CA THR A 28 -31.03 -13.05 -55.60
C THR A 28 -31.61 -12.94 -57.01
N ALA A 29 -31.89 -14.07 -57.67
CA ALA A 29 -32.51 -14.11 -59.00
C ALA A 29 -33.85 -13.35 -59.08
N ALA A 30 -34.59 -13.21 -57.97
CA ALA A 30 -35.85 -12.47 -57.90
C ALA A 30 -35.70 -11.00 -57.45
N SER A 31 -34.52 -10.58 -56.99
CA SER A 31 -34.24 -9.20 -56.57
C SER A 31 -32.74 -8.92 -56.70
N PRO A 32 -32.28 -8.32 -57.81
CA PRO A 32 -30.86 -8.20 -58.14
C PRO A 32 -30.12 -7.10 -57.36
N TYR A 33 -30.65 -6.65 -56.22
CA TYR A 33 -30.10 -5.53 -55.44
C TYR A 33 -29.70 -5.96 -54.01
N TRP A 34 -28.59 -5.41 -53.54
CA TRP A 34 -28.21 -5.39 -52.14
C TRP A 34 -29.14 -4.45 -51.36
N ARG A 35 -29.63 -4.90 -50.21
CA ARG A 35 -30.60 -4.13 -49.40
C ARG A 35 -30.08 -3.89 -48.00
N PRO A 36 -29.40 -2.76 -47.73
CA PRO A 36 -29.03 -2.36 -46.38
C PRO A 36 -30.25 -1.90 -45.59
N ARG A 37 -30.25 -2.17 -44.30
CA ARG A 37 -31.25 -1.79 -43.31
C ARG A 37 -30.57 -1.17 -42.10
N TRP A 38 -31.01 0.02 -41.71
CA TRP A 38 -30.53 0.74 -40.53
C TRP A 38 -31.69 1.46 -39.85
N ARG A 39 -31.51 1.82 -38.58
CA ARG A 39 -32.48 2.63 -37.84
C ARG A 39 -32.06 4.10 -37.97
N ASP A 40 -32.94 4.92 -38.54
CA ASP A 40 -32.72 6.35 -38.73
C ASP A 40 -32.57 7.02 -37.35
N PRO A 41 -31.44 7.66 -37.04
CA PRO A 41 -31.17 8.23 -35.72
C PRO A 41 -32.06 9.45 -35.40
N LYS A 42 -32.62 10.14 -36.41
CA LYS A 42 -33.50 11.30 -36.20
C LYS A 42 -34.95 10.89 -35.95
N THR A 43 -35.42 9.86 -36.66
CA THR A 43 -36.84 9.47 -36.63
C THR A 43 -37.11 8.16 -35.89
N GLY A 44 -36.06 7.41 -35.54
CA GLY A 44 -36.14 6.09 -34.92
C GLY A 44 -36.71 4.99 -35.82
N LYS A 45 -37.12 5.29 -37.05
CA LYS A 45 -37.74 4.34 -37.99
C LYS A 45 -36.70 3.51 -38.73
N MET A 46 -37.04 2.25 -39.04
CA MET A 46 -36.19 1.41 -39.90
C MET A 46 -36.25 1.90 -41.34
N ARG A 47 -35.09 2.15 -41.94
CA ARG A 47 -34.92 2.55 -43.35
C ARG A 47 -34.23 1.42 -44.12
N THR A 48 -34.53 1.33 -45.41
CA THR A 48 -33.86 0.43 -46.35
C THR A 48 -33.77 1.11 -47.71
N THR A 49 -32.78 0.74 -48.52
CA THR A 49 -32.71 1.13 -49.94
C THR A 49 -32.24 -0.03 -50.80
N ASN A 50 -32.24 0.13 -52.12
CA ASN A 50 -31.68 -0.83 -53.07
C ASN A 50 -30.34 -0.30 -53.59
N CYS A 51 -29.31 -1.15 -53.58
CA CYS A 51 -27.98 -0.82 -54.08
C CYS A 51 -27.52 -1.92 -55.04
N THR A 52 -26.83 -1.54 -56.10
CA THR A 52 -26.34 -2.49 -57.12
C THR A 52 -25.10 -3.24 -56.65
N THR A 53 -24.28 -2.64 -55.78
CA THR A 53 -23.08 -3.28 -55.19
C THR A 53 -23.16 -3.36 -53.67
N GLN A 54 -22.37 -4.29 -53.11
CA GLN A 54 -22.26 -4.47 -51.66
C GLN A 54 -21.66 -3.23 -50.98
N ASP A 55 -20.67 -2.59 -51.59
CA ASP A 55 -20.04 -1.40 -51.04
C ASP A 55 -20.96 -0.18 -51.07
N ALA A 56 -21.75 -0.02 -52.14
CA ALA A 56 -22.78 1.02 -52.19
C ALA A 56 -23.85 0.82 -51.11
N ALA A 57 -24.17 -0.43 -50.75
CA ALA A 57 -25.09 -0.74 -49.67
C ALA A 57 -24.52 -0.36 -48.29
N ILE A 58 -23.25 -0.63 -48.04
CA ILE A 58 -22.56 -0.24 -46.80
C ILE A 58 -22.51 1.28 -46.69
N GLU A 59 -22.20 1.97 -47.78
CA GLU A 59 -22.08 3.44 -47.80
C GLU A 59 -23.45 4.13 -47.65
N ALA A 60 -24.50 3.57 -48.23
CA ALA A 60 -25.87 4.05 -48.01
C ALA A 60 -26.30 3.91 -46.53
N ALA A 61 -25.94 2.80 -45.87
CA ALA A 61 -26.19 2.62 -44.44
C ALA A 61 -25.39 3.60 -43.58
N ARG A 62 -24.12 3.85 -43.93
CA ARG A 62 -23.23 4.81 -43.25
C ARG A 62 -23.81 6.24 -43.33
N ARG A 63 -24.16 6.70 -44.54
CA ARG A 63 -24.83 7.99 -44.76
C ARG A 63 -26.15 8.09 -44.01
N GLY A 64 -26.95 7.02 -44.03
CA GLY A 64 -28.24 6.96 -43.36
C GLY A 64 -28.18 6.96 -41.82
N LEU A 65 -27.06 6.55 -41.24
CA LEU A 65 -26.78 6.63 -39.80
C LEU A 65 -26.21 7.99 -39.38
N GLY A 66 -26.02 8.92 -40.32
CA GLY A 66 -25.44 10.23 -40.04
C GLY A 66 -23.94 10.20 -39.78
N ASP A 67 -23.26 9.09 -40.13
CA ASP A 67 -21.81 9.03 -40.08
C ASP A 67 -21.27 9.97 -41.18
N VAL A 68 -20.66 11.08 -40.77
CA VAL A 68 -20.20 12.14 -41.68
C VAL A 68 -19.10 11.58 -42.58
N THR A 69 -19.40 11.35 -43.85
CA THR A 69 -18.37 11.29 -44.88
C THR A 69 -17.88 12.71 -45.11
N GLN A 70 -16.84 13.10 -44.38
CA GLN A 70 -16.03 14.24 -44.83
C GLN A 70 -15.33 13.81 -46.11
N THR A 71 -15.98 14.07 -47.24
CA THR A 71 -15.31 14.30 -48.51
C THR A 71 -14.42 15.52 -48.38
N ARG A 72 -13.23 15.36 -47.79
CA ARG A 72 -12.12 16.27 -48.07
C ARG A 72 -11.47 15.81 -49.37
N ALA A 73 -11.74 16.57 -50.43
CA ALA A 73 -10.94 16.55 -51.63
C ALA A 73 -9.46 16.73 -51.27
N ASN A 74 -8.59 15.90 -51.85
CA ASN A 74 -7.13 16.04 -51.89
C ASN A 74 -6.38 16.22 -50.55
N ILE A 75 -6.53 15.29 -49.60
CA ILE A 75 -5.50 15.09 -48.57
C ILE A 75 -4.79 13.78 -48.86
N GLN A 76 -3.54 13.89 -49.31
CA GLN A 76 -2.66 12.74 -49.44
C GLN A 76 -2.50 12.09 -48.05
N PRO A 77 -2.70 10.77 -47.90
CA PRO A 77 -2.61 10.11 -46.61
C PRO A 77 -1.21 10.31 -46.02
N PRO A 78 -1.09 10.70 -44.75
CA PRO A 78 0.21 10.93 -44.15
C PRO A 78 1.02 9.64 -44.07
N THR A 79 2.32 9.81 -43.98
CA THR A 79 3.27 8.74 -43.76
C THR A 79 3.20 8.21 -42.32
N PHE A 80 3.73 7.01 -42.11
CA PHE A 80 3.83 6.47 -40.75
C PHE A 80 4.66 7.36 -39.82
N GLU A 81 5.69 8.02 -40.36
CA GLU A 81 6.56 8.95 -39.64
C GLU A 81 5.79 10.17 -39.12
N GLU A 82 5.06 10.85 -39.99
CA GLU A 82 4.23 12.00 -39.62
C GLU A 82 3.23 11.61 -38.52
N MET A 83 2.58 10.45 -38.68
CA MET A 83 1.64 9.92 -37.70
C MET A 83 2.30 9.51 -36.38
N PHE A 84 3.53 9.01 -36.42
CA PHE A 84 4.29 8.68 -35.22
C PHE A 84 4.63 9.94 -34.43
N TYR A 85 5.08 11.01 -35.10
CA TYR A 85 5.39 12.26 -34.41
C TYR A 85 4.13 12.96 -33.88
N GLU A 86 3.02 12.96 -34.63
CA GLU A 86 1.71 13.42 -34.13
C GLU A 86 1.29 12.63 -32.87
N MET A 87 1.38 11.30 -32.92
CA MET A 87 1.16 10.45 -31.74
C MET A 87 2.05 10.82 -30.56
N SER A 88 3.34 11.06 -30.84
CA SER A 88 4.35 11.34 -29.82
C SER A 88 4.15 12.71 -29.16
N THR A 89 3.54 13.68 -29.85
CA THR A 89 3.20 14.97 -29.23
C THR A 89 1.95 14.84 -28.36
N VAL A 90 0.91 14.17 -28.86
CA VAL A 90 -0.36 13.97 -28.13
C VAL A 90 -0.18 13.05 -26.91
N LYS A 91 0.38 11.84 -27.10
CA LYS A 91 0.60 10.86 -26.02
C LYS A 91 1.89 11.09 -25.26
N GLY A 92 2.93 11.63 -25.89
CA GLY A 92 4.22 11.82 -25.23
C GLY A 92 4.24 12.94 -24.21
N SER A 93 3.21 13.79 -24.14
CA SER A 93 2.94 14.69 -23.00
C SER A 93 2.87 13.93 -21.66
N ASN A 94 2.45 12.66 -21.67
CA ASN A 94 2.40 11.78 -20.51
C ASN A 94 3.66 10.92 -20.31
N TRP A 95 4.67 11.04 -21.17
CA TRP A 95 5.93 10.32 -21.05
C TRP A 95 6.99 11.20 -20.39
N SER A 96 7.78 10.64 -19.49
CA SER A 96 9.00 11.31 -19.01
C SER A 96 10.00 11.50 -20.15
N ASP A 97 10.88 12.50 -20.04
CA ASP A 97 11.85 12.83 -21.10
C ASP A 97 12.71 11.63 -21.52
N GLY A 98 13.17 10.84 -20.55
CA GLY A 98 13.92 9.60 -20.82
C GLY A 98 13.08 8.53 -21.53
N THR A 99 11.79 8.41 -21.21
CA THR A 99 10.88 7.48 -21.90
C THR A 99 10.62 7.93 -23.33
N ARG A 100 10.44 9.25 -23.55
CA ARG A 100 10.25 9.84 -24.88
C ARG A 100 11.47 9.61 -25.76
N ALA A 101 12.68 9.90 -25.26
CA ALA A 101 13.93 9.64 -25.96
C ALA A 101 14.10 8.15 -26.32
N GLY A 102 13.77 7.25 -25.39
CA GLY A 102 13.81 5.81 -25.62
C GLY A 102 12.83 5.33 -26.69
N MET A 103 11.60 5.84 -26.71
CA MET A 103 10.60 5.49 -27.73
C MET A 103 10.96 6.01 -29.12
N ILE A 104 11.49 7.25 -29.21
CA ILE A 104 11.98 7.82 -30.47
C ILE A 104 13.17 7.01 -30.99
N SER A 105 14.09 6.61 -30.12
CA SER A 105 15.23 5.76 -30.50
C SER A 105 14.78 4.42 -31.08
N LEU A 106 13.81 3.76 -30.44
CA LEU A 106 13.24 2.50 -30.93
C LEU A 106 12.55 2.67 -32.28
N TYR A 107 11.78 3.75 -32.46
CA TYR A 107 11.16 4.08 -33.74
C TYR A 107 12.21 4.28 -34.84
N LYS A 108 13.18 5.18 -34.64
CA LYS A 108 14.21 5.51 -35.63
C LYS A 108 15.00 4.28 -36.08
N LYS A 109 15.32 3.39 -35.14
CA LYS A 109 16.15 2.21 -35.42
C LYS A 109 15.39 1.06 -36.06
N HIS A 110 14.10 0.89 -35.76
CA HIS A 110 13.38 -0.35 -36.10
C HIS A 110 12.11 -0.18 -36.93
N LEU A 111 11.46 0.99 -36.89
CA LEU A 111 10.22 1.25 -37.62
C LEU A 111 10.42 2.22 -38.78
N ALA A 112 11.19 3.30 -38.57
CA ALA A 112 11.45 4.29 -39.62
C ALA A 112 12.03 3.68 -40.91
N PRO A 113 13.00 2.73 -40.87
CA PRO A 113 13.57 2.16 -42.09
C PRO A 113 12.57 1.36 -42.95
N VAL A 114 11.51 0.81 -42.33
CA VAL A 114 10.58 -0.12 -43.00
C VAL A 114 9.24 0.55 -43.31
N LEU A 115 8.75 1.38 -42.38
CA LEU A 115 7.42 1.97 -42.42
C LEU A 115 7.45 3.50 -42.54
N GLY A 116 8.53 4.16 -42.15
CA GLY A 116 8.58 5.62 -41.92
C GLY A 116 8.03 6.44 -43.06
N SER A 117 8.58 6.28 -44.26
CA SER A 117 8.18 7.02 -45.47
C SER A 117 6.92 6.49 -46.16
N LYS A 118 6.37 5.35 -45.73
CA LYS A 118 5.19 4.76 -46.36
C LYS A 118 3.92 5.50 -45.93
N PRO A 119 3.06 5.92 -46.86
CA PRO A 119 1.71 6.39 -46.53
C PRO A 119 0.97 5.31 -45.73
N VAL A 120 0.24 5.70 -44.67
CA VAL A 120 -0.42 4.75 -43.78
C VAL A 120 -1.45 3.85 -44.47
N THR A 121 -2.02 4.31 -45.59
CA THR A 121 -2.94 3.53 -46.44
C THR A 121 -2.24 2.47 -47.29
N ARG A 122 -0.92 2.55 -47.45
CA ARG A 122 -0.10 1.59 -48.21
C ARG A 122 0.65 0.60 -47.32
N ILE A 123 0.48 0.68 -46.00
CA ILE A 123 1.08 -0.28 -45.06
C ILE A 123 0.24 -1.56 -45.06
N THR A 124 0.88 -2.65 -45.47
CA THR A 124 0.29 -3.99 -45.50
C THR A 124 0.59 -4.78 -44.22
N GLN A 125 -0.07 -5.93 -44.05
CA GLN A 125 0.26 -6.85 -42.96
C GLN A 125 1.67 -7.43 -43.10
N SER A 126 2.10 -7.71 -44.34
CA SER A 126 3.43 -8.26 -44.63
C SER A 126 4.52 -7.27 -44.25
N ASP A 127 4.35 -5.98 -44.53
CA ASP A 127 5.29 -4.93 -44.13
C ASP A 127 5.60 -4.92 -42.62
N ILE A 128 4.64 -5.33 -41.79
CA ILE A 128 4.80 -5.42 -40.34
C ILE A 128 5.31 -6.80 -39.91
N ARG A 129 4.84 -7.86 -40.58
CA ARG A 129 5.25 -9.25 -40.28
C ARG A 129 6.73 -9.48 -40.59
N ASP A 130 7.25 -8.81 -41.61
CA ASP A 130 8.64 -8.92 -42.06
C ASP A 130 9.61 -8.14 -41.16
N ILE A 131 9.10 -7.35 -40.20
CA ILE A 131 9.93 -6.70 -39.19
C ILE A 131 10.43 -7.75 -38.20
N THR A 132 11.64 -8.22 -38.43
CA THR A 132 12.32 -9.14 -37.52
C THR A 132 13.15 -8.37 -36.49
N LEU A 133 13.01 -8.74 -35.21
CA LEU A 133 13.69 -8.08 -34.08
C LEU A 133 14.53 -9.05 -33.23
N PRO A 134 15.35 -9.92 -33.83
CA PRO A 134 16.00 -11.04 -33.13
C PRO A 134 16.99 -10.58 -32.04
N THR A 135 17.56 -9.39 -32.19
CA THR A 135 18.55 -8.82 -31.26
C THR A 135 17.91 -8.07 -30.07
N LEU A 136 16.59 -7.88 -30.07
CA LEU A 136 15.87 -7.17 -29.01
C LEU A 136 15.20 -8.14 -28.04
N ASN A 137 15.19 -7.78 -26.75
CA ASN A 137 14.43 -8.52 -25.75
C ASN A 137 12.90 -8.31 -25.88
N ASN A 138 12.11 -9.22 -25.30
CA ASN A 138 10.64 -9.18 -25.39
C ASN A 138 10.00 -7.88 -24.90
N GLU A 139 10.60 -7.21 -23.90
CA GLU A 139 10.06 -5.94 -23.41
C GLU A 139 10.19 -4.84 -24.47
N ARG A 140 11.36 -4.74 -25.11
CA ARG A 140 11.59 -3.78 -26.21
C ARG A 140 10.75 -4.14 -27.44
N GLN A 141 10.61 -5.42 -27.78
CA GLN A 141 9.70 -5.85 -28.85
C GLN A 141 8.23 -5.49 -28.56
N ARG A 142 7.76 -5.64 -27.31
CA ARG A 142 6.42 -5.19 -26.88
C ARG A 142 6.25 -3.67 -26.95
N LYS A 143 7.29 -2.91 -26.62
CA LYS A 143 7.28 -1.44 -26.78
C LYS A 143 7.12 -1.07 -28.26
N ILE A 144 7.85 -1.71 -29.16
CA ILE A 144 7.70 -1.52 -30.62
C ILE A 144 6.29 -1.88 -31.08
N LYS A 145 5.72 -3.02 -30.63
CA LYS A 145 4.32 -3.38 -30.89
C LYS A 145 3.33 -2.31 -30.43
N SER A 146 3.58 -1.72 -29.26
CA SER A 146 2.79 -0.61 -28.73
C SER A 146 2.93 0.67 -29.55
N LEU A 147 4.10 0.95 -30.12
CA LEU A 147 4.30 2.08 -31.02
C LEU A 147 3.48 1.91 -32.30
N ILE A 148 3.54 0.72 -32.93
CA ILE A 148 2.71 0.39 -34.10
C ILE A 148 1.23 0.58 -33.77
N LYS A 149 0.76 0.03 -32.64
CA LYS A 149 -0.63 0.18 -32.22
C LYS A 149 -1.01 1.64 -31.97
N GLY A 150 -0.14 2.40 -31.30
CA GLY A 150 -0.37 3.80 -30.98
C GLY A 150 -0.46 4.69 -32.21
N THR A 151 0.44 4.48 -33.17
CA THR A 151 0.48 5.21 -34.45
C THR A 151 -0.70 4.84 -35.34
N MET A 152 -0.97 3.54 -35.52
CA MET A 152 -2.05 3.08 -36.41
C MET A 152 -3.46 3.35 -35.88
N ALA A 153 -3.64 3.53 -34.57
CA ALA A 153 -4.94 3.92 -34.00
C ALA A 153 -5.44 5.28 -34.53
N GLN A 154 -4.52 6.21 -34.79
CA GLN A 154 -4.89 7.48 -35.43
C GLN A 154 -5.08 7.34 -36.94
N ALA A 155 -4.50 6.29 -37.53
CA ALA A 155 -4.61 6.00 -38.96
C ALA A 155 -5.91 5.26 -39.32
N GLU A 156 -6.68 4.78 -38.34
CA GLU A 156 -7.98 4.11 -38.53
C GLU A 156 -8.93 4.92 -39.42
N ARG A 157 -8.87 6.26 -39.33
CA ARG A 157 -9.67 7.18 -40.16
C ARG A 157 -9.37 7.07 -41.66
N TRP A 158 -8.18 6.63 -42.06
CA TRP A 158 -7.80 6.47 -43.48
C TRP A 158 -7.79 5.01 -43.93
N THR A 159 -7.46 4.08 -43.03
CA THR A 159 -7.32 2.66 -43.38
C THR A 159 -8.59 1.84 -43.17
N GLY A 160 -9.51 2.31 -42.31
CA GLY A 160 -10.71 1.58 -41.92
C GLY A 160 -10.45 0.33 -41.06
N ASN A 161 -9.19 0.04 -40.71
CA ASN A 161 -8.78 -1.15 -39.96
C ASN A 161 -8.29 -0.75 -38.55
N ASP A 162 -8.79 -1.44 -37.52
CA ASP A 162 -8.40 -1.24 -36.10
C ASP A 162 -6.88 -1.41 -35.89
N ALA A 163 -6.28 -0.61 -35.00
CA ALA A 163 -4.84 -0.67 -34.72
C ALA A 163 -4.31 -2.06 -34.30
N THR A 164 -5.17 -2.90 -33.74
CA THR A 164 -4.86 -4.29 -33.35
C THR A 164 -4.69 -5.18 -34.58
N PHE A 165 -5.38 -4.89 -35.69
CA PHE A 165 -5.20 -5.56 -36.98
C PHE A 165 -3.73 -5.51 -37.44
N TYR A 166 -3.12 -4.33 -37.36
CA TYR A 166 -1.71 -4.11 -37.73
C TYR A 166 -0.74 -4.61 -36.67
N SER A 167 -0.92 -4.23 -35.40
CA SER A 167 0.05 -4.57 -34.34
C SER A 167 0.09 -6.07 -34.02
N SER A 168 -0.98 -6.83 -34.28
CA SER A 168 -1.00 -8.28 -34.14
C SER A 168 -0.03 -9.00 -35.09
N GLN A 169 0.31 -8.39 -36.24
CA GLN A 169 1.22 -8.96 -37.23
C GLN A 169 2.68 -9.00 -36.77
N LEU A 170 3.07 -8.15 -35.82
CA LEU A 170 4.41 -8.20 -35.24
C LEU A 170 4.51 -9.41 -34.30
N ILE A 171 5.28 -10.42 -34.73
CA ILE A 171 5.58 -11.63 -33.97
C ILE A 171 6.67 -11.32 -32.95
N ILE A 172 6.42 -11.65 -31.69
CA ILE A 172 7.40 -11.50 -30.61
C ILE A 172 8.17 -12.83 -30.51
N THR A 173 9.43 -12.83 -30.94
CA THR A 173 10.22 -14.05 -31.18
C THR A 173 11.14 -14.45 -30.03
N GLY A 174 11.27 -13.64 -28.97
CA GLY A 174 12.13 -13.99 -27.84
C GLY A 174 11.45 -14.88 -26.79
N LYS A 175 12.24 -15.71 -26.11
CA LYS A 175 11.88 -16.18 -24.75
C LYS A 175 11.74 -14.95 -23.86
N ALA A 176 10.85 -14.98 -22.87
CA ALA A 176 10.72 -13.88 -21.92
C ALA A 176 12.06 -13.66 -21.21
N TYR A 177 12.88 -12.73 -21.72
CA TYR A 177 14.06 -12.25 -21.02
C TYR A 177 13.55 -11.48 -19.81
N LYS A 178 13.39 -12.21 -18.69
CA LYS A 178 13.50 -11.59 -17.38
C LYS A 178 14.97 -11.23 -17.28
N GLY A 179 15.31 -9.99 -17.62
CA GLY A 179 16.65 -9.50 -17.30
C GLY A 179 16.95 -9.83 -15.86
N ARG A 180 18.20 -10.21 -15.57
CA ARG A 180 18.63 -10.54 -14.22
C ARG A 180 18.11 -9.44 -13.30
N THR A 181 17.31 -9.82 -12.30
CA THR A 181 16.71 -8.83 -11.43
C THR A 181 17.88 -8.09 -10.77
N LYS A 182 17.99 -6.77 -10.98
CA LYS A 182 19.11 -6.03 -10.41
C LYS A 182 19.07 -6.18 -8.88
N PRO A 183 20.20 -6.44 -8.22
CA PRO A 183 20.28 -6.34 -6.76
C PRO A 183 19.69 -5.00 -6.29
N VAL A 184 19.09 -4.99 -5.10
CA VAL A 184 18.81 -3.72 -4.42
C VAL A 184 20.15 -3.13 -3.98
N ASP A 185 20.36 -1.83 -4.16
CA ASP A 185 21.55 -1.17 -3.60
C ASP A 185 21.38 -1.09 -2.08
N GLU A 186 22.42 -1.39 -1.29
CA GLU A 186 22.35 -1.32 0.17
C GLU A 186 21.92 0.07 0.66
N ARG A 187 22.28 1.14 -0.07
CA ARG A 187 21.87 2.52 0.22
C ARG A 187 20.41 2.82 -0.16
N ASP A 188 19.71 1.87 -0.77
CA ASP A 188 18.26 1.87 -0.95
C ASP A 188 17.56 0.93 0.06
N ILE A 189 18.26 0.56 1.14
CA ILE A 189 17.71 -0.14 2.30
C ILE A 189 17.83 0.81 3.50
N PRO A 190 16.73 1.20 4.16
CA PRO A 190 16.81 2.06 5.34
C PRO A 190 17.51 1.32 6.49
N SER A 191 18.28 2.04 7.29
CA SER A 191 18.97 1.49 8.45
C SER A 191 17.99 1.04 9.54
N GLY A 192 18.41 0.11 10.40
CA GLY A 192 17.62 -0.29 11.57
C GLY A 192 17.30 0.89 12.49
N LYS A 193 18.26 1.80 12.64
CA LYS A 193 18.10 3.06 13.36
C LYS A 193 17.01 3.94 12.74
N TYR A 194 17.05 4.17 11.43
CA TYR A 194 16.02 4.95 10.75
C TYR A 194 14.63 4.34 10.91
N ILE A 195 14.52 3.01 10.82
CA ILE A 195 13.26 2.29 11.03
C ILE A 195 12.73 2.51 12.45
N ALA A 196 13.60 2.46 13.46
CA ALA A 196 13.22 2.75 14.83
C ALA A 196 12.77 4.19 15.02
N ASP A 197 13.47 5.15 14.39
CA ASP A 197 13.16 6.57 14.45
C ASP A 197 11.79 6.87 13.83
N ILE A 198 11.47 6.32 12.65
CA ILE A 198 10.15 6.52 12.02
C ILE A 198 9.00 5.91 12.81
N ILE A 199 9.19 4.71 13.36
CA ILE A 199 8.15 4.02 14.13
C ILE A 199 7.91 4.80 15.42
N THR A 200 8.98 5.17 16.12
CA THR A 200 8.89 5.87 17.40
C THR A 200 8.33 7.28 17.21
N ALA A 201 8.79 8.03 16.20
CA ALA A 201 8.24 9.35 15.89
C ALA A 201 6.73 9.27 15.64
N ALA A 202 6.30 8.36 14.76
CA ALA A 202 4.88 8.19 14.46
C ALA A 202 4.11 7.74 15.71
N TYR A 203 4.53 6.69 16.39
CA TYR A 203 3.76 6.09 17.48
C TYR A 203 3.72 6.96 18.75
N SER A 204 4.78 7.74 19.01
CA SER A 204 4.86 8.62 20.19
C SER A 204 4.17 9.97 20.00
N THR A 205 3.86 10.35 18.74
CA THR A 205 3.17 11.61 18.46
C THR A 205 1.80 11.62 19.14
N MET A 206 1.62 12.53 20.10
CA MET A 206 0.38 12.71 20.86
C MET A 206 -0.10 11.44 21.59
N SER A 207 0.84 10.56 21.97
CA SER A 207 0.53 9.27 22.60
C SER A 207 1.56 8.88 23.65
N ILE A 208 1.11 8.28 24.75
CA ILE A 208 1.97 7.75 25.82
C ILE A 208 2.33 6.30 25.49
N THR A 209 3.59 5.96 25.70
CA THR A 209 4.19 4.65 25.42
C THR A 209 4.99 4.17 26.63
N PRO A 210 5.29 2.86 26.77
CA PRO A 210 6.18 2.35 27.81
C PRO A 210 7.58 2.95 27.76
N LEU A 211 7.99 3.44 26.60
CA LEU A 211 9.22 4.21 26.46
C LEU A 211 9.18 5.48 27.31
N ASP A 212 8.04 6.18 27.43
CA ASP A 212 7.94 7.40 28.23
C ASP A 212 8.18 7.15 29.73
N ASP A 213 7.83 5.95 30.23
CA ASP A 213 7.97 5.57 31.64
C ASP A 213 9.35 4.98 31.96
N ALA A 214 10.00 4.33 30.98
CA ALA A 214 11.33 3.74 31.12
C ALA A 214 12.49 4.76 31.04
N MET A 215 12.20 6.03 30.77
CA MET A 215 13.19 7.08 30.51
C MET A 215 13.89 7.61 31.78
N PRO A 216 15.22 7.82 31.75
CA PRO A 216 15.95 8.48 32.84
C PRO A 216 15.45 9.92 33.06
N GLY A 217 15.31 10.34 34.31
CA GLY A 217 14.85 11.70 34.66
C GLY A 217 13.35 11.83 34.96
N GLN A 218 12.55 10.77 34.76
CA GLN A 218 11.19 10.70 35.30
C GLN A 218 11.23 10.80 36.83
N ARG A 219 10.59 11.83 37.41
CA ARG A 219 10.37 11.89 38.86
C ARG A 219 9.56 10.67 39.28
N ARG A 220 10.15 9.78 40.09
CA ARG A 220 9.45 8.63 40.69
C ARG A 220 8.07 9.07 41.21
N GLY A 221 7.00 8.53 40.62
CA GLY A 221 5.62 8.78 41.04
C GLY A 221 4.83 9.85 40.28
N LYS A 222 5.40 10.53 39.27
CA LYS A 222 4.64 11.45 38.39
C LYS A 222 4.61 10.92 36.95
N SER A 223 3.55 10.25 36.55
CA SER A 223 3.50 9.71 35.19
C SER A 223 3.25 10.81 34.13
N THR A 224 3.58 10.48 32.88
CA THR A 224 3.36 11.32 31.70
C THR A 224 1.87 11.49 31.43
N LEU A 225 1.44 12.70 31.07
CA LEU A 225 0.08 13.02 30.60
C LEU A 225 0.16 13.69 29.23
N ILE A 226 -0.94 13.62 28.47
CA ILE A 226 -1.14 14.39 27.25
C ILE A 226 -2.02 15.60 27.59
N ASP A 227 -1.53 16.79 27.27
CA ASP A 227 -2.34 18.00 27.29
C ASP A 227 -3.48 17.83 26.27
N PRO A 228 -4.75 17.87 26.70
CA PRO A 228 -5.88 17.63 25.83
C PRO A 228 -6.05 18.71 24.75
N MET A 229 -5.53 19.92 24.94
CA MET A 229 -5.69 21.03 24.00
C MET A 229 -4.55 21.10 23.00
N THR A 230 -3.33 20.81 23.44
CA THR A 230 -2.14 20.94 22.61
C THR A 230 -1.63 19.61 22.07
N GLY A 231 -1.95 18.49 22.74
CA GLY A 231 -1.38 17.17 22.46
C GLY A 231 0.04 16.99 22.99
N LYS A 232 0.59 17.97 23.73
CA LYS A 232 1.95 17.92 24.28
C LYS A 232 2.02 16.99 25.49
N LYS A 233 3.17 16.32 25.67
CA LYS A 233 3.45 15.48 26.85
C LYS A 233 3.89 16.35 28.05
N THR A 234 3.38 16.07 29.25
CA THR A 234 3.62 16.90 30.45
C THR A 234 4.99 16.72 31.12
N SER A 235 5.52 15.50 31.19
CA SER A 235 6.78 15.19 31.90
C SER A 235 7.98 15.00 30.96
N SER A 236 7.78 14.44 29.76
CA SER A 236 8.89 14.13 28.85
C SER A 236 9.34 15.29 27.97
N ALA A 237 8.56 16.36 27.83
CA ALA A 237 8.96 17.50 26.99
C ALA A 237 9.82 18.51 27.75
N ARG A 238 9.40 18.94 28.94
CA ARG A 238 10.03 20.08 29.62
C ARG A 238 11.29 19.71 30.41
N GLU A 239 11.30 18.58 31.11
CA GLU A 239 12.47 18.14 31.88
C GLU A 239 13.55 17.51 30.98
N VAL A 240 13.18 16.74 29.95
CA VAL A 240 14.15 16.18 28.98
C VAL A 240 14.79 17.28 28.14
N THR A 241 14.01 18.25 27.62
CA THR A 241 14.57 19.40 26.88
C THR A 241 15.39 20.32 27.79
N ARG A 242 14.99 20.52 29.04
CA ARG A 242 15.78 21.31 30.00
C ARG A 242 17.12 20.63 30.31
N MET A 243 17.12 19.36 30.67
CA MET A 243 18.36 18.62 30.97
C MET A 243 19.28 18.55 29.74
N PHE A 244 18.72 18.42 28.52
CA PHE A 244 19.49 18.47 27.28
C PHE A 244 20.18 19.82 27.06
N ASN A 245 19.47 20.92 27.32
CA ASN A 245 20.04 22.27 27.17
C ASN A 245 21.06 22.62 28.26
N GLU A 246 20.88 22.10 29.48
CA GLU A 246 21.72 22.41 30.64
C GLU A 246 22.98 21.52 30.72
N SER A 247 22.93 20.28 30.21
CA SER A 247 24.05 19.35 30.21
C SER A 247 23.91 18.31 29.08
N PRO A 248 24.30 18.66 27.85
CA PRO A 248 24.31 17.72 26.72
C PRO A 248 25.06 16.42 27.06
N ASP A 249 26.18 16.55 27.77
CA ASP A 249 27.11 15.47 28.13
C ASP A 249 26.60 14.60 29.30
N ALA A 250 25.66 15.09 30.13
CA ALA A 250 25.04 14.28 31.19
C ALA A 250 24.20 13.12 30.61
N PHE A 251 23.90 13.21 29.32
CA PHE A 251 23.24 12.19 28.56
C PHE A 251 24.21 11.26 27.81
N ASP A 252 25.50 11.61 27.64
CA ASP A 252 26.46 10.80 26.86
C ASP A 252 26.63 9.38 27.41
N GLY A 253 26.57 9.18 28.73
CA GLY A 253 26.68 7.85 29.35
C GLY A 253 25.48 6.91 29.13
N ILE A 254 24.31 7.45 28.73
CA ILE A 254 23.10 6.68 28.41
C ILE A 254 22.75 6.77 26.91
N MET A 255 23.13 7.85 26.23
CA MET A 255 22.75 8.18 24.84
C MET A 255 23.76 7.78 23.77
N ASP A 256 25.01 7.44 24.10
CA ASP A 256 25.95 6.96 23.07
C ASP A 256 25.47 5.61 22.44
N ILE A 257 24.51 4.95 23.10
CA ILE A 257 23.78 3.74 22.67
C ILE A 257 22.26 3.93 22.56
N THR A 258 21.74 5.17 22.64
CA THR A 258 20.28 5.42 22.49
C THR A 258 20.00 6.19 21.21
N PRO A 259 19.35 5.58 20.21
CA PRO A 259 19.28 6.15 18.87
C PRO A 259 18.19 7.21 18.72
N LEU A 260 17.28 7.34 19.68
CA LEU A 260 16.12 8.19 19.50
C LEU A 260 16.54 9.61 19.87
N ASP A 261 16.73 10.51 18.91
CA ASP A 261 16.88 11.93 19.23
C ASP A 261 15.69 12.37 20.12
N ALA A 262 15.91 13.22 21.12
CA ALA A 262 14.84 13.70 21.99
C ALA A 262 13.64 14.23 21.17
N ARG A 263 13.90 14.87 20.02
CA ARG A 263 12.88 15.35 19.08
C ARG A 263 12.09 14.23 18.42
N ILE A 264 12.70 13.07 18.17
CA ILE A 264 12.01 11.88 17.65
C ILE A 264 11.11 11.27 18.74
N ARG A 265 11.55 11.27 20.01
CA ARG A 265 10.74 10.79 21.15
C ARG A 265 9.51 11.66 21.41
N LEU A 266 9.63 12.96 21.17
CA LEU A 266 8.53 13.92 21.30
C LEU A 266 7.49 13.83 20.16
N GLY A 267 7.83 13.10 19.07
CA GLY A 267 6.98 12.96 17.90
C GLY A 267 7.11 14.13 16.92
N LEU A 268 6.11 14.31 16.05
CA LEU A 268 6.10 15.42 15.10
C LEU A 268 5.91 16.78 15.80
N PRO A 269 6.42 17.89 15.21
CA PRO A 269 6.17 19.24 15.70
C PRO A 269 4.66 19.51 15.78
N VAL A 270 4.24 20.03 16.93
CA VAL A 270 2.83 20.30 17.25
C VAL A 270 2.46 21.78 17.26
N ASP A 271 3.44 22.70 17.20
CA ASP A 271 3.20 24.14 17.06
C ASP A 271 3.90 24.73 15.82
N GLU A 272 3.35 25.84 15.32
CA GLU A 272 3.85 26.56 14.14
C GLU A 272 5.19 27.26 14.41
N GLU A 273 5.48 27.63 15.67
CA GLU A 273 6.68 28.36 16.04
C GLU A 273 7.92 27.46 16.05
N ASP A 274 7.85 26.24 16.59
CA ASP A 274 8.93 25.24 16.50
C ASP A 274 9.10 24.76 15.04
N ALA A 275 8.01 24.69 14.27
CA ALA A 275 8.06 24.43 12.83
C ALA A 275 8.74 25.56 12.02
N GLN A 276 8.42 26.83 12.29
CA GLN A 276 8.98 28.01 11.62
C GLN A 276 10.45 28.24 12.00
N THR A 277 10.79 28.10 13.29
CA THR A 277 12.17 28.23 13.78
C THR A 277 13.07 27.18 13.12
N ARG A 278 12.57 25.97 12.90
CA ARG A 278 13.29 24.91 12.17
C ARG A 278 13.38 25.17 10.66
N SER A 279 12.35 25.73 10.05
CA SER A 279 12.39 26.16 8.65
C SER A 279 13.46 27.24 8.42
N ALA A 280 13.63 28.15 9.38
CA ALA A 280 14.62 29.22 9.32
C ALA A 280 16.08 28.71 9.38
N ASN A 281 16.34 27.62 10.11
CA ASN A 281 17.66 26.99 10.22
C ASN A 281 17.97 25.97 9.11
N MET A 282 17.03 25.73 8.18
CA MET A 282 17.20 24.81 7.06
C MET A 282 17.79 25.55 5.83
N PRO A 283 18.73 24.95 5.07
CA PRO A 283 19.28 25.58 3.88
C PRO A 283 18.18 26.00 2.89
N LYS A 284 18.13 27.27 2.47
CA LYS A 284 17.06 27.90 1.66
C LYS A 284 16.69 27.19 0.34
N LYS A 285 17.52 26.26 -0.16
CA LYS A 285 17.19 25.39 -1.32
C LYS A 285 16.29 24.19 -0.95
N GLN A 286 16.04 23.93 0.33
CA GLN A 286 15.21 22.82 0.83
C GLN A 286 13.82 23.25 1.35
N THR A 287 13.58 24.56 1.52
CA THR A 287 12.38 25.11 2.15
C THR A 287 11.13 25.14 1.27
N LYS A 288 11.21 24.78 -0.03
CA LYS A 288 10.03 24.75 -0.93
C LYS A 288 9.10 23.53 -0.73
N HIS A 289 9.50 22.58 0.12
CA HIS A 289 8.71 21.37 0.44
C HIS A 289 8.68 21.13 1.94
N ILE A 290 8.18 22.11 2.68
CA ILE A 290 7.98 22.00 4.13
C ILE A 290 7.03 20.81 4.38
N PRO A 291 7.41 19.82 5.21
CA PRO A 291 6.51 18.73 5.56
C PRO A 291 5.29 19.29 6.28
N VAL A 292 4.11 18.82 5.88
CA VAL A 292 2.83 19.07 6.55
C VAL A 292 2.95 18.62 8.01
N TYR A 293 2.96 19.57 8.96
CA TYR A 293 3.17 19.29 10.38
C TYR A 293 1.88 18.83 11.06
N ALA A 294 1.94 18.42 12.34
CA ALA A 294 0.74 18.00 13.06
C ALA A 294 -0.36 19.09 13.08
N GLY A 295 0.03 20.37 13.01
CA GLY A 295 -0.87 21.52 12.84
C GLY A 295 -1.63 21.53 11.51
N ASP A 296 -1.01 21.12 10.41
CA ASP A 296 -1.65 21.07 9.08
C ASP A 296 -2.59 19.87 8.90
N ILE A 297 -2.43 18.83 9.72
CA ILE A 297 -3.34 17.68 9.80
C ILE A 297 -4.61 18.05 10.58
N ARG A 298 -4.53 19.03 11.49
CA ARG A 298 -5.70 19.58 12.18
C ARG A 298 -6.51 20.39 11.19
N ARG A 299 -7.82 20.15 11.13
CA ARG A 299 -8.70 21.09 10.43
C ARG A 299 -8.99 22.22 11.40
N SER A 300 -8.84 23.46 10.97
CA SER A 300 -9.29 24.58 11.77
C SER A 300 -10.77 24.41 12.12
N ILE A 301 -11.08 24.35 13.42
CA ILE A 301 -12.46 24.30 13.90
C ILE A 301 -13.08 25.68 13.63
N PRO A 302 -14.16 25.78 12.84
CA PRO A 302 -14.81 27.05 12.57
C PRO A 302 -15.18 27.79 13.87
N ARG A 303 -14.83 29.09 13.94
CA ARG A 303 -14.99 29.93 15.15
C ARG A 303 -16.43 30.09 15.64
N HIS A 304 -17.42 29.75 14.82
CA HIS A 304 -18.85 29.87 15.15
C HIS A 304 -19.43 28.63 15.84
N LEU A 305 -18.64 27.57 16.07
CA LEU A 305 -19.12 26.35 16.71
C LEU A 305 -19.09 26.49 18.24
N HIS A 306 -20.18 26.11 18.91
CA HIS A 306 -20.24 25.92 20.36
C HIS A 306 -19.35 24.71 20.78
N HIS A 307 -18.90 24.69 22.04
CA HIS A 307 -18.02 23.65 22.61
C HIS A 307 -16.65 23.49 21.92
N GLN A 308 -15.98 24.60 21.58
CA GLN A 308 -14.70 24.56 20.88
C GLN A 308 -13.62 23.77 21.63
N ASN A 309 -13.55 23.89 22.97
CA ASN A 309 -12.51 23.23 23.75
C ASN A 309 -12.70 21.71 23.77
N GLU A 310 -13.93 21.24 23.98
CA GLU A 310 -14.26 19.81 23.92
C GLU A 310 -13.96 19.22 22.53
N ARG A 311 -14.28 19.97 21.46
CA ARG A 311 -13.96 19.55 20.08
C ARG A 311 -12.46 19.50 19.81
N LYS A 312 -11.70 20.48 20.30
CA LYS A 312 -10.23 20.48 20.21
C LYS A 312 -9.65 19.26 20.93
N ALA A 313 -10.14 18.96 22.13
CA ALA A 313 -9.72 17.79 22.89
C ALA A 313 -10.02 16.47 22.16
N ALA A 314 -11.23 16.34 21.60
CA ALA A 314 -11.58 15.17 20.80
C ALA A 314 -10.72 15.03 19.52
N GLU A 315 -10.38 16.15 18.87
CA GLU A 315 -9.48 16.12 17.70
C GLU A 315 -8.05 15.69 18.08
N VAL A 316 -7.55 16.12 19.24
CA VAL A 316 -6.25 15.70 19.76
C VAL A 316 -6.20 14.19 19.97
N VAL A 317 -7.23 13.61 20.61
CA VAL A 317 -7.34 12.15 20.81
C VAL A 317 -7.39 11.42 19.46
N ALA A 318 -8.24 11.86 18.54
CA ALA A 318 -8.37 11.24 17.22
C ALA A 318 -7.09 11.34 16.37
N CYS A 319 -6.35 12.44 16.50
CA CYS A 319 -5.03 12.60 15.88
C CYS A 319 -4.00 11.65 16.50
N GLY A 320 -3.95 11.53 17.83
CA GLY A 320 -3.06 10.59 18.53
C GLY A 320 -3.32 9.14 18.13
N GLU A 321 -4.59 8.71 18.11
CA GLU A 321 -5.00 7.40 17.59
C GLU A 321 -4.50 7.17 16.17
N ARG A 322 -4.66 8.18 15.31
CA ARG A 322 -4.23 8.08 13.91
C ARG A 322 -2.73 7.89 13.78
N PHE A 323 -1.95 8.57 14.61
CA PHE A 323 -0.50 8.43 14.64
C PHE A 323 -0.04 7.07 15.17
N ARG A 324 -0.70 6.52 16.21
CA ARG A 324 -0.46 5.12 16.64
C ARG A 324 -0.73 4.12 15.54
N LEU A 325 -1.82 4.29 14.78
CA LEU A 325 -2.11 3.44 13.63
C LEU A 325 -1.02 3.53 12.55
N ILE A 326 -0.52 4.73 12.27
CA ILE A 326 0.56 4.91 11.30
C ILE A 326 1.86 4.27 11.79
N GLY A 327 2.22 4.47 13.06
CA GLY A 327 3.40 3.84 13.68
C GLY A 327 3.30 2.32 13.67
N LEU A 328 2.15 1.76 14.01
CA LEU A 328 1.90 0.32 13.91
C LEU A 328 1.97 -0.17 12.46
N ALA A 329 1.44 0.58 11.49
CA ALA A 329 1.54 0.22 10.07
C ALA A 329 3.00 0.18 9.60
N PHE A 330 3.83 1.14 10.02
CA PHE A 330 5.27 1.11 9.77
C PHE A 330 5.93 -0.11 10.42
N ALA A 331 5.62 -0.36 11.70
CA ALA A 331 6.13 -1.49 12.45
C ALA A 331 5.78 -2.83 11.78
N LEU A 332 4.51 -3.10 11.50
CA LEU A 332 4.08 -4.35 10.84
C LEU A 332 4.66 -4.51 9.44
N SER A 333 4.93 -3.42 8.73
CA SER A 333 5.51 -3.47 7.38
C SER A 333 7.02 -3.68 7.40
N ALA A 334 7.72 -3.08 8.36
CA ALA A 334 9.15 -3.33 8.61
C ALA A 334 9.37 -4.73 9.20
N ALA A 335 8.44 -5.20 10.05
CA ALA A 335 8.42 -6.56 10.55
C ALA A 335 8.08 -7.56 9.47
N GLY A 336 6.93 -7.48 8.81
CA GLY A 336 6.39 -8.53 7.93
C GLY A 336 6.65 -8.35 6.42
N GLY A 337 7.29 -7.25 6.02
CA GLY A 337 7.53 -6.92 4.61
C GLY A 337 6.25 -6.71 3.79
N LEU A 338 5.19 -6.26 4.44
CA LEU A 338 3.86 -6.11 3.86
C LEU A 338 3.83 -5.03 2.77
N ARG A 339 3.04 -5.24 1.71
CA ARG A 339 2.68 -4.17 0.76
C ARG A 339 1.60 -3.28 1.38
N VAL A 340 1.52 -2.01 0.98
CA VAL A 340 0.44 -1.11 1.47
C VAL A 340 -0.93 -1.74 1.25
N GLY A 341 -1.16 -2.29 0.05
CA GLY A 341 -2.40 -2.98 -0.28
C GLY A 341 -2.68 -4.25 0.54
N GLU A 342 -1.66 -4.90 1.12
CA GLU A 342 -1.82 -6.05 2.03
C GLU A 342 -2.08 -5.57 3.47
N MET A 343 -1.51 -4.43 3.86
CA MET A 343 -1.60 -3.88 5.20
C MET A 343 -2.96 -3.21 5.49
N LEU A 344 -3.47 -2.41 4.55
CA LEU A 344 -4.74 -1.68 4.74
C LEU A 344 -5.99 -2.55 4.99
N PRO A 345 -6.18 -3.71 4.34
CA PRO A 345 -7.32 -4.58 4.61
C PRO A 345 -7.07 -5.54 5.79
N LEU A 346 -5.99 -5.38 6.58
CA LEU A 346 -5.77 -6.29 7.69
C LEU A 346 -6.90 -6.23 8.70
N ARG A 347 -7.41 -7.41 9.08
CA ARG A 347 -8.41 -7.63 10.10
C ARG A 347 -7.81 -8.43 11.25
N VAL A 348 -8.45 -8.40 12.41
CA VAL A 348 -8.01 -9.18 13.58
C VAL A 348 -7.95 -10.69 13.25
N ARG A 349 -8.87 -11.21 12.43
CA ARG A 349 -8.88 -12.62 11.99
C ARG A 349 -7.62 -13.06 11.24
N HIS A 350 -6.87 -12.13 10.65
CA HIS A 350 -5.58 -12.44 10.01
C HIS A 350 -4.50 -12.79 11.03
N PHE A 351 -4.66 -12.40 12.29
CA PHE A 351 -3.70 -12.64 13.36
C PHE A 351 -4.19 -13.73 14.32
N LEU A 352 -5.49 -13.71 14.64
CA LEU A 352 -6.06 -14.55 15.69
C LEU A 352 -7.13 -15.48 15.13
N THR A 353 -6.98 -16.77 15.42
CA THR A 353 -8.11 -17.70 15.32
C THR A 353 -9.21 -17.32 16.30
N ARG A 354 -10.40 -17.90 16.14
CA ARG A 354 -11.51 -17.68 17.06
C ARG A 354 -11.15 -18.09 18.48
N GLU A 355 -10.46 -19.21 18.63
CA GLU A 355 -10.02 -19.81 19.88
C GLU A 355 -8.94 -18.94 20.55
N GLN A 356 -7.98 -18.43 19.76
CA GLN A 356 -6.96 -17.50 20.27
C GLN A 356 -7.58 -16.18 20.74
N ALA A 357 -8.52 -15.60 19.97
CA ALA A 357 -9.23 -14.39 20.37
C ALA A 357 -10.08 -14.61 21.63
N ALA A 358 -10.81 -15.72 21.72
CA ALA A 358 -11.59 -16.08 22.90
C ALA A 358 -10.71 -16.24 24.14
N ARG A 359 -9.58 -16.94 24.02
CA ARG A 359 -8.64 -17.11 25.14
C ARG A 359 -8.00 -15.79 25.58
N MET A 360 -7.67 -14.93 24.63
CA MET A 360 -7.04 -13.64 24.93
C MET A 360 -8.01 -12.61 25.53
N PHE A 361 -9.30 -12.61 25.16
CA PHE A 361 -10.23 -11.53 25.51
C PHE A 361 -11.54 -11.94 26.20
N VAL A 362 -11.92 -13.22 26.20
CA VAL A 362 -13.16 -13.69 26.84
C VAL A 362 -12.88 -14.40 28.16
N SER A 363 -11.77 -15.11 28.31
CA SER A 363 -11.32 -15.57 29.64
C SER A 363 -11.10 -14.41 30.62
N SER A 364 -10.86 -13.19 30.10
CA SER A 364 -10.76 -11.95 30.88
C SER A 364 -12.10 -11.27 31.17
N LEU A 365 -13.18 -11.61 30.46
CA LEU A 365 -14.55 -11.12 30.73
C LEU A 365 -15.13 -11.68 32.04
N ALA A 366 -14.59 -12.81 32.55
CA ALA A 366 -14.92 -13.29 33.89
C ALA A 366 -14.41 -12.35 35.01
N ILE A 367 -13.60 -11.34 34.68
CA ILE A 367 -13.01 -10.38 35.63
C ILE A 367 -13.53 -8.94 35.42
N HIS A 368 -14.18 -8.61 34.29
CA HIS A 368 -14.58 -7.24 33.96
C HIS A 368 -16.07 -7.06 33.62
N ASN A 369 -16.95 -7.60 34.46
CA ASN A 369 -18.28 -7.03 34.67
C ASN A 369 -18.20 -5.96 35.76
N ASP A 370 -17.48 -4.87 35.50
CA ASP A 370 -17.59 -3.68 36.35
C ASP A 370 -18.50 -2.64 35.70
N THR A 371 -19.75 -2.63 36.13
CA THR A 371 -20.77 -1.64 35.76
C THR A 371 -20.73 -0.40 36.64
N ARG A 372 -19.71 -0.24 37.50
CA ARG A 372 -19.60 0.93 38.39
C ARG A 372 -19.30 2.22 37.62
N THR A 373 -19.91 3.30 38.09
CA THR A 373 -19.57 4.67 37.70
C THR A 373 -18.51 5.20 38.67
N VAL A 374 -17.52 5.93 38.14
CA VAL A 374 -16.48 6.57 38.94
C VAL A 374 -16.74 8.07 38.95
N THR A 375 -16.54 8.72 40.10
CA THR A 375 -16.78 10.16 40.22
C THR A 375 -15.48 10.92 40.00
N ILE A 376 -15.43 11.74 38.95
CA ILE A 376 -14.31 12.63 38.65
C ILE A 376 -14.80 14.06 38.82
N GLU A 377 -14.16 14.83 39.70
CA GLU A 377 -14.51 16.23 39.99
C GLU A 377 -16.02 16.42 40.31
N GLY A 378 -16.60 15.46 41.02
CA GLY A 378 -18.02 15.48 41.41
C GLY A 378 -19.01 15.03 40.33
N LYS A 379 -18.55 14.57 39.16
CA LYS A 379 -19.42 14.01 38.10
C LYS A 379 -19.23 12.51 37.97
N ALA A 380 -20.34 11.77 38.04
CA ALA A 380 -20.35 10.33 37.81
C ALA A 380 -20.20 10.05 36.30
N VAL A 381 -19.11 9.37 35.94
CA VAL A 381 -18.84 8.94 34.56
C VAL A 381 -18.69 7.42 34.51
N PRO A 382 -19.04 6.78 33.38
CA PRO A 382 -18.83 5.34 33.21
C PRO A 382 -17.34 5.00 33.35
N ALA A 383 -17.00 3.89 34.03
CA ALA A 383 -15.61 3.44 34.20
C ALA A 383 -14.87 3.17 32.86
N SER A 384 -15.57 3.11 31.73
CA SER A 384 -14.97 3.09 30.39
C SER A 384 -14.21 4.37 30.02
N THR A 385 -14.47 5.48 30.72
CA THR A 385 -13.73 6.74 30.58
C THR A 385 -12.34 6.67 31.24
N ASP A 386 -12.15 5.70 32.15
CA ASP A 386 -10.97 5.51 32.99
C ASP A 386 -9.90 4.59 32.38
N VAL A 387 -10.06 4.15 31.13
CA VAL A 387 -9.08 3.31 30.41
C VAL A 387 -7.70 3.99 30.33
N TYR A 388 -7.62 5.32 30.47
CA TYR A 388 -6.35 6.04 30.60
C TYR A 388 -5.89 6.33 32.04
N ALA A 389 -6.77 6.31 33.05
CA ALA A 389 -6.42 6.63 34.44
C ALA A 389 -6.14 5.39 35.31
N VAL A 390 -6.80 4.26 35.04
CA VAL A 390 -6.52 2.96 35.70
C VAL A 390 -5.11 2.44 35.35
N ARG A 391 -4.49 2.96 34.28
CA ARG A 391 -3.07 2.71 33.93
C ARG A 391 -2.08 3.00 35.07
N ARG A 392 -2.41 3.82 36.08
CA ARG A 392 -1.44 4.29 37.10
C ARG A 392 -1.47 3.60 38.45
N SER A 393 -2.58 2.98 38.88
CA SER A 393 -2.66 2.43 40.26
C SER A 393 -2.14 0.99 40.36
N GLN A 394 -2.11 0.25 39.25
CA GLN A 394 -1.65 -1.15 39.22
C GLN A 394 -0.13 -1.32 39.08
N SER A 395 0.63 -0.23 38.94
CA SER A 395 2.09 -0.28 38.77
C SER A 395 2.87 -0.63 40.06
N LYS A 396 2.20 -0.88 41.19
CA LYS A 396 2.86 -1.07 42.49
C LYS A 396 2.71 -2.46 43.11
N THR A 397 1.79 -3.29 42.65
CA THR A 397 1.50 -4.59 43.30
C THR A 397 2.03 -5.80 42.55
N GLY A 398 2.78 -5.62 41.45
CA GLY A 398 3.46 -6.73 40.75
C GLY A 398 2.52 -7.85 40.30
N THR A 399 1.22 -7.59 40.20
CA THR A 399 0.18 -8.55 39.85
C THR A 399 -0.84 -7.84 38.97
N PHE A 400 -0.55 -7.77 37.68
CA PHE A 400 -1.63 -7.75 36.69
C PHE A 400 -2.37 -9.08 36.83
N PRO A 401 -3.71 -9.13 36.89
CA PRO A 401 -4.38 -10.42 36.83
C PRO A 401 -4.04 -11.09 35.47
N VAL A 402 -3.15 -12.10 35.39
CA VAL A 402 -3.33 -13.53 35.77
C VAL A 402 -4.28 -14.19 34.74
N TRP A 403 -3.90 -15.04 33.76
CA TRP A 403 -2.65 -15.72 33.39
C TRP A 403 -2.69 -16.17 31.89
N ASP A 404 -1.50 -16.27 31.29
CA ASP A 404 -1.01 -17.38 30.45
C ASP A 404 -1.85 -18.02 29.31
N SER A 405 -2.55 -17.22 28.50
CA SER A 405 -2.97 -17.68 27.15
C SER A 405 -2.22 -16.98 26.01
N ARG A 406 -1.22 -16.16 26.33
CA ARG A 406 -0.28 -15.55 25.35
C ARG A 406 0.65 -16.59 24.72
N ALA A 407 0.74 -17.79 25.30
CA ALA A 407 1.58 -18.90 24.86
C ALA A 407 1.29 -19.38 23.43
N ASP A 408 0.05 -19.18 22.94
CA ASP A 408 -0.39 -19.76 21.67
C ASP A 408 -0.25 -18.82 20.47
N TYR A 409 0.04 -17.53 20.69
CA TYR A 409 0.30 -16.59 19.60
C TYR A 409 1.80 -16.31 19.50
N ASN A 410 2.37 -16.66 18.34
CA ASN A 410 3.80 -16.55 18.07
C ASN A 410 4.12 -15.58 16.92
N GLY A 411 3.21 -14.64 16.63
CA GLY A 411 3.44 -13.63 15.59
C GLY A 411 3.04 -14.06 14.17
N ARG A 412 2.39 -15.21 14.00
CA ARG A 412 1.87 -15.62 12.70
C ARG A 412 0.80 -14.65 12.21
N ILE A 413 0.86 -14.28 10.94
CA ILE A 413 -0.19 -13.51 10.26
C ILE A 413 -0.55 -14.19 8.94
N SER A 414 -1.84 -14.53 8.77
CA SER A 414 -2.44 -15.03 7.54
C SER A 414 -3.03 -13.87 6.76
N ILE A 415 -2.35 -13.43 5.71
CA ILE A 415 -2.80 -12.31 4.89
C ILE A 415 -3.70 -12.87 3.80
N GLU A 416 -5.01 -12.65 3.93
CA GLU A 416 -5.99 -13.22 3.00
C GLU A 416 -6.53 -12.19 2.01
N GLU A 417 -6.31 -10.90 2.30
CA GLU A 417 -6.87 -9.79 1.55
C GLU A 417 -5.76 -8.86 1.04
N GLN A 418 -5.92 -8.39 -0.19
CA GLN A 418 -5.12 -7.31 -0.75
C GLN A 418 -6.00 -6.34 -1.52
N ILE A 419 -5.91 -5.05 -1.18
CA ILE A 419 -6.49 -3.97 -1.97
C ILE A 419 -5.56 -3.67 -3.14
N THR A 420 -6.10 -3.64 -4.36
CA THR A 420 -5.34 -3.31 -5.57
C THR A 420 -6.12 -2.35 -6.45
N GLN A 421 -5.43 -1.37 -7.01
CA GLN A 421 -6.00 -0.49 -8.01
C GLN A 421 -6.17 -1.22 -9.35
N ALA A 422 -7.39 -1.20 -9.88
CA ALA A 422 -7.78 -1.72 -11.19
C ALA A 422 -8.41 -0.57 -12.00
N GLY A 423 -7.58 0.13 -12.76
CA GLY A 423 -7.98 1.36 -13.45
C GLY A 423 -8.33 2.47 -12.45
N THR A 424 -9.56 2.97 -12.50
CA THR A 424 -10.08 3.99 -11.57
C THR A 424 -10.72 3.40 -10.30
N LYS A 425 -10.76 2.07 -10.17
CA LYS A 425 -11.43 1.35 -9.07
C LYS A 425 -10.41 0.70 -8.15
N TYR A 426 -10.79 0.48 -6.89
CA TYR A 426 -10.01 -0.32 -5.94
C TYR A 426 -10.75 -1.62 -5.66
N LEU A 427 -10.05 -2.74 -5.79
CA LEU A 427 -10.63 -4.08 -5.61
C LEU A 427 -9.94 -4.82 -4.47
N ILE A 428 -10.73 -5.51 -3.65
CA ILE A 428 -10.25 -6.51 -2.70
C ILE A 428 -10.13 -7.83 -3.46
N GLN A 429 -8.94 -8.42 -3.40
CA GLN A 429 -8.61 -9.66 -4.07
C GLN A 429 -7.60 -10.46 -3.24
N PRO A 430 -7.30 -11.72 -3.60
CA PRO A 430 -6.26 -12.46 -2.91
C PRO A 430 -4.91 -11.76 -3.07
N PRO A 431 -3.98 -11.92 -2.12
CA PRO A 431 -2.61 -11.46 -2.28
C PRO A 431 -2.03 -11.96 -3.60
N LYS A 432 -1.16 -11.14 -4.21
CA LYS A 432 -0.55 -11.46 -5.52
C LYS A 432 0.48 -12.58 -5.41
N MET A 433 0.01 -13.78 -5.15
CA MET A 433 0.73 -15.04 -5.12
C MET A 433 0.25 -15.94 -6.27
N GLY A 434 1.05 -16.94 -6.62
CA GLY A 434 0.55 -17.98 -7.53
C GLY A 434 -0.71 -18.63 -6.95
N ILE A 435 -1.61 -19.10 -7.82
CA ILE A 435 -2.84 -19.82 -7.44
C ILE A 435 -2.49 -20.95 -6.46
N GLY A 436 -3.28 -21.10 -5.39
CA GLY A 436 -3.12 -22.16 -4.40
C GLY A 436 -2.02 -21.94 -3.34
N ARG A 437 -1.46 -20.73 -3.23
CA ARG A 437 -0.48 -20.41 -2.19
C ARG A 437 -1.05 -19.47 -1.13
N GLU A 438 -0.87 -19.85 0.13
CA GLU A 438 -1.16 -18.99 1.25
C GLU A 438 -0.08 -17.92 1.43
N ARG A 439 -0.51 -16.73 1.83
CA ARG A 439 0.38 -15.62 2.17
C ARG A 439 0.46 -15.53 3.68
N VAL A 440 1.44 -16.20 4.26
CA VAL A 440 1.72 -16.15 5.70
C VAL A 440 2.98 -15.34 5.95
N ALA A 441 3.04 -14.54 7.02
CA ALA A 441 4.29 -13.97 7.53
C ALA A 441 4.42 -14.27 9.03
N HIS A 442 5.66 -14.28 9.54
CA HIS A 442 5.92 -14.36 10.96
C HIS A 442 6.52 -13.03 11.42
N LEU A 443 5.84 -12.38 12.36
CA LEU A 443 6.26 -11.15 12.99
C LEU A 443 7.15 -11.49 14.18
N PRO A 444 8.31 -10.83 14.33
CA PRO A 444 9.00 -10.87 15.60
C PRO A 444 8.26 -10.00 16.62
N TYR A 445 8.38 -10.29 17.91
CA TYR A 445 7.87 -9.38 18.94
C TYR A 445 8.67 -8.07 18.94
N PHE A 446 10.00 -8.17 18.80
CA PHE A 446 10.92 -7.05 18.72
C PHE A 446 11.56 -7.01 17.34
N LEU A 447 11.66 -5.83 16.72
CA LEU A 447 12.58 -5.69 15.58
C LEU A 447 14.01 -6.02 16.02
N PRO A 448 14.87 -6.49 15.07
CA PRO A 448 16.29 -6.60 15.32
C PRO A 448 16.85 -5.31 15.89
N ASN A 449 17.85 -5.43 16.76
CA ASN A 449 18.43 -4.26 17.39
C ASN A 449 18.96 -3.29 16.31
N TRP A 450 18.63 -2.02 16.47
CA TRP A 450 18.96 -0.99 15.49
C TRP A 450 20.46 -0.72 15.31
N GLU A 451 21.32 -1.11 16.28
CA GLU A 451 22.78 -1.05 16.20
C GLU A 451 23.40 -2.34 15.65
N TYR A 452 22.69 -3.47 15.77
CA TYR A 452 23.20 -4.79 15.40
C TYR A 452 23.48 -4.91 13.89
N ILE A 453 22.73 -4.18 13.06
CA ILE A 453 22.95 -4.14 11.60
C ILE A 453 24.25 -3.38 11.25
N ALA A 454 24.69 -2.45 12.09
CA ALA A 454 25.90 -1.67 11.87
C ALA A 454 27.17 -2.40 12.35
N ASN A 455 27.11 -3.08 13.50
CA ASN A 455 28.31 -3.61 14.17
C ASN A 455 28.65 -5.08 13.87
N ARG A 456 27.86 -5.77 13.04
CA ARG A 456 28.10 -7.16 12.57
C ARG A 456 28.43 -8.19 13.66
N THR A 457 28.06 -7.95 14.93
CA THR A 457 28.34 -8.88 16.02
C THR A 457 27.57 -10.19 15.84
N HIS A 458 28.14 -11.31 16.30
CA HIS A 458 27.64 -12.67 16.06
C HIS A 458 26.58 -13.14 17.09
N VAL A 459 26.11 -12.27 17.97
CA VAL A 459 25.25 -12.62 19.10
C VAL A 459 23.79 -12.70 18.64
N SER A 460 23.11 -13.81 18.93
CA SER A 460 21.69 -13.94 18.55
C SER A 460 20.82 -12.89 19.27
N GLN A 461 19.71 -12.47 18.64
CA GLN A 461 18.78 -11.52 19.26
C GLN A 461 18.27 -12.03 20.63
N ARG A 462 18.11 -13.35 20.80
CA ARG A 462 17.68 -13.94 22.06
C ARG A 462 18.73 -13.85 23.15
N GLU A 463 19.98 -14.13 22.83
CA GLU A 463 21.08 -13.98 23.77
C GLU A 463 21.23 -12.53 24.21
N ALA A 464 21.20 -11.58 23.27
CA ALA A 464 21.30 -10.15 23.55
C ALA A 464 20.14 -9.65 24.44
N ILE A 465 18.90 -10.05 24.14
CA ILE A 465 17.74 -9.71 24.99
C ILE A 465 17.81 -10.42 26.34
N GLY A 466 18.25 -11.67 26.39
CA GLY A 466 18.39 -12.45 27.62
C GLY A 466 19.40 -11.87 28.61
N ASN A 467 20.42 -11.16 28.11
CA ASN A 467 21.37 -10.43 28.95
C ASN A 467 20.77 -9.17 29.59
N ILE A 468 19.70 -8.62 29.01
CA ILE A 468 18.98 -7.45 29.56
C ILE A 468 17.83 -7.94 30.46
N VAL A 469 17.08 -8.95 30.00
CA VAL A 469 15.90 -9.50 30.68
C VAL A 469 16.13 -10.99 30.91
N ALA A 470 16.56 -11.35 32.12
CA ALA A 470 17.07 -12.68 32.44
C ALA A 470 16.11 -13.84 32.11
N ARG A 471 14.79 -13.65 32.26
CA ARG A 471 13.80 -14.71 31.97
C ARG A 471 13.70 -15.08 30.48
N PHE A 472 14.26 -14.25 29.59
CA PHE A 472 14.30 -14.51 28.16
C PHE A 472 15.58 -15.18 27.68
N LYS A 473 16.54 -15.44 28.58
CA LYS A 473 17.74 -16.21 28.28
C LYS A 473 17.38 -17.52 27.60
N GLN A 474 18.24 -17.90 26.66
CA GLN A 474 18.10 -19.16 25.95
C GLN A 474 18.16 -20.30 26.96
N GLN A 475 17.13 -21.15 26.91
CA GLN A 475 17.04 -22.36 27.71
C GLN A 475 17.79 -23.50 27.01
N PRO A 476 18.20 -24.54 27.76
CA PRO A 476 18.70 -25.78 27.17
C PRO A 476 17.72 -26.36 26.14
N GLU A 477 18.21 -27.13 25.17
CA GLU A 477 17.38 -27.71 24.10
C GLU A 477 16.21 -28.58 24.60
N SER A 478 16.32 -29.13 25.82
CA SER A 478 15.28 -29.90 26.49
C SER A 478 14.10 -29.06 27.01
N GLN A 479 14.19 -27.74 26.99
CA GLN A 479 13.17 -26.83 27.49
C GLN A 479 12.76 -25.80 26.45
N ASN A 480 11.46 -25.45 26.46
CA ASN A 480 10.96 -24.40 25.60
C ASN A 480 11.44 -23.03 26.09
N ASN A 481 12.00 -22.25 25.17
CA ASN A 481 12.30 -20.85 25.41
C ASN A 481 11.03 -20.07 25.77
N VAL A 482 11.13 -19.19 26.77
CA VAL A 482 10.06 -18.24 27.07
C VAL A 482 9.83 -17.34 25.85
N SER A 483 8.59 -17.28 25.39
CA SER A 483 8.18 -16.50 24.23
C SER A 483 8.26 -15.00 24.54
N PHE A 484 8.84 -14.20 23.64
CA PHE A 484 8.83 -12.73 23.75
C PHE A 484 7.41 -12.15 23.73
N TRP A 485 6.43 -12.88 23.20
CA TRP A 485 5.01 -12.49 23.23
C TRP A 485 4.41 -12.43 24.65
N THR A 486 5.15 -12.91 25.65
CA THR A 486 4.82 -12.77 27.07
C THR A 486 5.43 -11.53 27.74
N CYS A 487 6.11 -10.67 26.99
CA CYS A 487 6.76 -9.45 27.49
C CYS A 487 5.76 -8.51 28.20
N THR A 488 6.21 -7.91 29.31
CA THR A 488 5.46 -6.93 30.11
C THR A 488 5.66 -5.52 29.57
N ASP A 489 4.86 -4.55 30.02
CA ASP A 489 5.01 -3.15 29.62
C ASP A 489 6.37 -2.58 30.07
N GLU A 490 6.80 -2.90 31.30
CA GLU A 490 8.11 -2.46 31.82
C GLU A 490 9.28 -3.02 31.00
N GLU A 491 9.22 -4.30 30.65
CA GLU A 491 10.24 -4.94 29.82
C GLU A 491 10.21 -4.40 28.40
N ALA A 492 9.02 -4.16 27.83
CA ALA A 492 8.88 -3.55 26.51
C ALA A 492 9.48 -2.14 26.50
N GLY A 493 9.21 -1.33 27.54
CA GLY A 493 9.83 -0.02 27.73
C GLY A 493 11.35 -0.11 27.85
N LEU A 494 11.86 -0.95 28.74
CA LEU A 494 13.29 -1.19 28.93
C LEU A 494 13.97 -1.62 27.62
N LEU A 495 13.46 -2.65 26.96
CA LEU A 495 14.05 -3.16 25.72
C LEU A 495 13.92 -2.16 24.58
N TRP A 496 12.87 -1.34 24.55
CA TRP A 496 12.76 -0.22 23.61
C TRP A 496 13.86 0.81 23.87
N THR A 497 14.18 1.16 25.12
CA THR A 497 15.35 2.05 25.39
C THR A 497 16.68 1.46 24.91
N LYS A 498 16.78 0.11 24.83
CA LYS A 498 18.01 -0.63 24.47
C LYS A 498 18.07 -1.06 23.01
N GLY A 499 17.04 -0.80 22.24
CA GLY A 499 17.07 -1.01 20.80
C GLY A 499 16.21 -2.01 20.14
N TYR A 500 15.23 -2.47 20.88
CA TYR A 500 14.28 -3.44 20.41
C TYR A 500 12.92 -2.77 20.34
N VAL A 501 12.54 -2.33 19.13
CA VAL A 501 11.19 -1.76 18.90
C VAL A 501 10.14 -2.84 19.16
N PRO A 502 9.22 -2.65 20.13
CA PRO A 502 8.32 -3.70 20.61
C PRO A 502 7.03 -3.78 19.78
N ILE A 503 7.13 -4.31 18.56
CA ILE A 503 5.99 -4.45 17.64
C ILE A 503 4.87 -5.29 18.23
N GLY A 504 5.22 -6.38 18.94
CA GLY A 504 4.23 -7.23 19.57
C GLY A 504 3.41 -6.47 20.63
N TRP A 505 4.06 -5.60 21.41
CA TRP A 505 3.36 -4.71 22.34
C TRP A 505 2.41 -3.76 21.60
N MET A 506 2.89 -3.08 20.55
CA MET A 506 2.08 -2.13 19.76
C MET A 506 0.85 -2.81 19.12
N LEU A 507 0.99 -4.05 18.66
CA LEU A 507 -0.10 -4.84 18.07
C LEU A 507 -1.12 -5.26 19.12
N LEU A 508 -0.65 -5.76 20.27
CA LEU A 508 -1.53 -6.15 21.38
C LEU A 508 -2.33 -4.95 21.89
N GLU A 509 -1.69 -3.78 21.98
CA GLU A 509 -2.39 -2.55 22.35
C GLU A 509 -3.50 -2.21 21.35
N ARG A 510 -3.23 -2.37 20.04
CA ARG A 510 -4.26 -2.19 19.01
C ARG A 510 -5.41 -3.19 19.14
N PHE A 511 -5.15 -4.45 19.48
CA PHE A 511 -6.22 -5.41 19.72
C PHE A 511 -7.07 -5.04 20.93
N ARG A 512 -6.46 -4.53 22.01
CA ARG A 512 -7.19 -4.02 23.18
C ARG A 512 -8.08 -2.83 22.82
N GLU A 513 -7.58 -1.89 22.04
CA GLU A 513 -8.37 -0.75 21.53
C GLU A 513 -9.60 -1.23 20.75
N LEU A 514 -9.42 -2.21 19.85
CA LEU A 514 -10.51 -2.76 19.04
C LEU A 514 -11.52 -3.53 19.90
N TRP A 515 -11.05 -4.33 20.85
CA TRP A 515 -11.91 -5.11 21.76
C TRP A 515 -12.79 -4.21 22.63
N ASN A 516 -12.24 -3.07 23.08
CA ASN A 516 -12.92 -2.08 23.89
C ASN A 516 -13.64 -0.99 23.06
N SER A 517 -13.75 -1.18 21.75
CA SER A 517 -14.45 -0.24 20.87
C SER A 517 -15.93 -0.14 21.25
N PRO A 518 -16.53 1.07 21.24
CA PRO A 518 -17.97 1.26 21.41
C PRO A 518 -18.81 0.44 20.43
N ALA A 519 -18.26 0.13 19.24
CA ALA A 519 -18.91 -0.72 18.25
C ALA A 519 -19.22 -2.14 18.74
N LEU A 520 -18.50 -2.61 19.78
CA LEU A 520 -18.68 -3.94 20.36
C LEU A 520 -19.41 -3.92 21.71
N ALA A 521 -19.75 -2.75 22.25
CA ALA A 521 -20.26 -2.60 23.62
C ALA A 521 -21.57 -3.34 23.84
N ASP A 522 -22.51 -3.23 22.88
CA ASP A 522 -23.85 -3.83 22.97
C ASP A 522 -23.95 -5.21 22.31
N ILE A 523 -22.81 -5.78 21.87
CA ILE A 523 -22.78 -7.07 21.17
C ILE A 523 -22.69 -8.22 22.21
N PRO A 524 -23.58 -9.22 22.16
CA PRO A 524 -23.54 -10.37 23.04
C PRO A 524 -22.18 -11.10 23.00
N PRO A 525 -21.65 -11.62 24.13
CA PRO A 525 -20.29 -12.17 24.22
C PRO A 525 -19.95 -13.23 23.16
N ASN A 526 -20.89 -14.11 22.83
CA ASN A 526 -20.72 -15.17 21.83
C ASN A 526 -20.53 -14.62 20.40
N LYS A 527 -21.18 -13.50 20.06
CA LYS A 527 -21.06 -12.81 18.76
C LYS A 527 -19.96 -11.77 18.74
N ARG A 528 -19.60 -11.23 19.92
CA ARG A 528 -18.58 -10.19 20.08
C ARG A 528 -17.21 -10.65 19.58
N ILE A 529 -16.84 -11.91 19.78
CA ILE A 529 -15.59 -12.48 19.24
C ILE A 529 -15.59 -12.45 17.71
N ASP A 530 -16.71 -12.82 17.09
CA ASP A 530 -16.81 -12.92 15.64
C ASP A 530 -16.75 -11.52 15.01
N GLU A 531 -17.48 -10.55 15.57
CA GLU A 531 -17.42 -9.15 15.13
C GLU A 531 -16.04 -8.53 15.37
N PHE A 532 -15.43 -8.77 16.55
CA PHE A 532 -14.07 -8.34 16.84
C PHE A 532 -13.06 -8.85 15.81
N ARG A 533 -13.17 -10.13 15.42
CA ARG A 533 -12.31 -10.76 14.41
C ARG A 533 -12.46 -10.13 13.04
N GLU A 534 -13.65 -9.64 12.71
CA GLU A 534 -13.93 -8.93 11.47
C GLU A 534 -13.54 -7.45 11.51
N MET A 535 -13.15 -6.87 12.65
CA MET A 535 -12.73 -5.46 12.68
C MET A 535 -11.45 -5.22 11.87
N LEU A 536 -11.46 -4.13 11.09
CA LEU A 536 -10.26 -3.63 10.40
C LEU A 536 -9.25 -3.11 11.42
N LEU A 537 -7.99 -3.50 11.24
CA LEU A 537 -6.87 -3.00 12.03
C LEU A 537 -6.61 -1.52 11.71
N PHE A 538 -6.76 -1.14 10.44
CA PHE A 538 -6.50 0.21 9.92
C PHE A 538 -7.72 0.81 9.21
N PRO A 539 -8.80 1.12 9.95
CA PRO A 539 -9.99 1.71 9.35
C PRO A 539 -9.72 3.13 8.82
N ALA A 540 -10.55 3.58 7.88
CA ALA A 540 -10.58 4.97 7.47
C ALA A 540 -11.06 5.88 8.61
N ARG A 541 -10.79 7.20 8.52
CA ARG A 541 -11.32 8.18 9.48
C ARG A 541 -12.82 8.41 9.33
N SER A 542 -13.35 8.16 8.13
CA SER A 542 -14.74 8.40 7.78
C SER A 542 -15.25 7.29 6.89
N ASN A 543 -16.56 7.08 6.88
CA ASN A 543 -17.19 6.16 5.96
C ASN A 543 -16.80 6.46 4.51
N PRO A 544 -16.56 5.42 3.69
CA PRO A 544 -16.15 5.60 2.31
C PRO A 544 -17.22 6.38 1.55
N ARG A 545 -16.78 7.35 0.73
CA ARG A 545 -17.70 8.03 -0.19
C ARG A 545 -18.25 7.01 -1.19
N MET A 546 -19.56 7.01 -1.34
CA MET A 546 -20.21 6.21 -2.38
C MET A 546 -19.82 6.76 -3.75
N THR A 547 -19.56 5.84 -4.67
CA THR A 547 -19.35 6.17 -6.09
C THR A 547 -20.66 6.64 -6.72
N LYS A 548 -20.60 7.17 -7.95
CA LYS A 548 -21.80 7.59 -8.70
C LYS A 548 -22.86 6.47 -8.83
N ASP A 549 -22.41 5.21 -8.77
CA ASP A 549 -23.26 4.03 -8.88
C ASP A 549 -23.89 3.61 -7.53
N GLY A 550 -23.75 4.43 -6.47
CA GLY A 550 -24.24 4.10 -5.12
C GLY A 550 -23.43 3.04 -4.37
N LEU A 551 -22.33 2.56 -4.95
CA LEU A 551 -21.49 1.50 -4.39
C LEU A 551 -20.24 2.06 -3.68
N PRO A 552 -19.68 1.35 -2.69
CA PRO A 552 -18.44 1.77 -2.02
C PRO A 552 -17.25 1.82 -3.00
N ALA A 553 -16.31 2.73 -2.74
CA ALA A 553 -15.12 2.94 -3.58
C ALA A 553 -14.18 1.72 -3.64
N ILE A 554 -14.18 0.91 -2.58
CA ILE A 554 -13.42 -0.34 -2.48
C ILE A 554 -14.44 -1.48 -2.40
N ARG A 555 -14.29 -2.47 -3.28
CA ARG A 555 -15.23 -3.60 -3.38
C ARG A 555 -14.50 -4.91 -3.71
N PRO A 556 -15.01 -6.07 -3.30
CA PRO A 556 -14.41 -7.33 -3.69
C PRO A 556 -14.50 -7.59 -5.20
N ILE A 557 -13.58 -8.41 -5.70
CA ILE A 557 -13.68 -8.97 -7.05
C ILE A 557 -14.92 -9.88 -7.19
N PRO A 558 -15.49 -10.04 -8.40
CA PRO A 558 -16.52 -11.04 -8.62
C PRO A 558 -16.06 -12.45 -8.18
N GLY A 559 -16.92 -13.18 -7.48
CA GLY A 559 -16.61 -14.52 -6.97
C GLY A 559 -15.80 -14.55 -5.66
N TRP A 560 -15.61 -13.40 -5.01
CA TRP A 560 -14.99 -13.32 -3.69
C TRP A 560 -15.86 -13.98 -2.62
N THR A 561 -15.28 -14.86 -1.82
CA THR A 561 -15.99 -15.66 -0.81
C THR A 561 -15.79 -15.18 0.62
N ASN A 562 -14.68 -14.49 0.92
CA ASN A 562 -14.37 -14.08 2.28
C ASN A 562 -15.26 -12.92 2.71
N ASN A 563 -15.59 -12.87 4.00
CA ASN A 563 -16.39 -11.78 4.54
C ASN A 563 -15.67 -10.44 4.35
N THR A 564 -16.34 -9.48 3.73
CA THR A 564 -15.85 -8.11 3.54
C THR A 564 -16.72 -7.07 4.23
N ALA A 565 -17.74 -7.51 4.99
CA ALA A 565 -18.59 -6.64 5.76
C ALA A 565 -17.76 -5.79 6.73
N ILE A 566 -18.23 -4.57 6.95
CA ILE A 566 -17.65 -3.65 7.92
C ILE A 566 -18.53 -3.72 9.16
N VAL A 567 -17.91 -3.97 10.31
CA VAL A 567 -18.58 -4.03 11.60
C VAL A 567 -19.34 -2.72 11.84
N PRO A 568 -20.65 -2.74 12.15
CA PRO A 568 -21.43 -1.53 12.38
C PRO A 568 -20.79 -0.63 13.44
N GLY A 569 -20.88 0.69 13.26
CA GLY A 569 -20.21 1.66 14.14
C GLY A 569 -18.71 1.82 13.92
N THR A 570 -18.10 1.03 13.01
CA THR A 570 -16.71 1.21 12.57
C THR A 570 -16.63 1.86 11.19
N CYS A 571 -15.43 2.34 10.82
CA CYS A 571 -15.19 2.92 9.50
C CYS A 571 -14.63 1.89 8.52
N GLY A 572 -14.92 2.09 7.23
CA GLY A 572 -14.53 1.17 6.16
C GLY A 572 -13.06 1.25 5.72
N TYR A 573 -12.75 0.62 4.58
CA TYR A 573 -11.40 0.55 4.03
C TYR A 573 -10.82 1.91 3.64
N MET A 574 -9.49 2.00 3.75
CA MET A 574 -8.71 3.13 3.28
C MET A 574 -8.10 2.86 1.89
N THR A 575 -8.01 3.90 1.07
CA THR A 575 -7.33 3.84 -0.23
C THR A 575 -5.82 4.04 -0.07
N GLU A 576 -5.01 3.31 -0.84
CA GLU A 576 -3.54 3.38 -0.83
C GLU A 576 -3.01 4.81 -1.06
N ALA A 577 -3.51 5.52 -2.08
CA ALA A 577 -3.02 6.86 -2.43
C ALA A 577 -3.15 7.85 -1.25
N ASN A 578 -4.36 7.96 -0.66
CA ASN A 578 -4.56 8.84 0.50
C ASN A 578 -3.70 8.45 1.70
N PHE A 579 -3.50 7.15 1.94
CA PHE A 579 -2.69 6.69 3.06
C PHE A 579 -1.22 7.07 2.88
N VAL A 580 -0.64 6.70 1.74
CA VAL A 580 0.78 6.94 1.45
C VAL A 580 1.06 8.44 1.34
N GLU A 581 0.30 9.15 0.52
CA GLU A 581 0.58 10.56 0.21
C GLU A 581 0.35 11.49 1.37
N ARG A 582 -0.76 11.33 2.12
CA ARG A 582 -1.14 12.28 3.17
C ARG A 582 -0.68 11.86 4.56
N SER A 583 -0.52 10.57 4.82
CA SER A 583 -0.18 10.09 6.17
C SER A 583 1.29 9.72 6.29
N LEU A 584 1.83 8.92 5.37
CA LEU A 584 3.16 8.31 5.55
C LEU A 584 4.30 9.18 5.04
N ASN A 585 4.11 9.75 3.85
CA ASN A 585 5.14 10.54 3.17
C ASN A 585 5.67 11.71 4.02
N PRO A 586 4.82 12.51 4.70
CA PRO A 586 5.32 13.58 5.58
C PRO A 586 6.20 13.08 6.72
N ILE A 587 5.90 11.90 7.29
CA ILE A 587 6.69 11.33 8.39
C ILE A 587 8.04 10.85 7.89
N PHE A 588 8.08 10.17 6.73
CA PHE A 588 9.35 9.80 6.10
C PHE A 588 10.21 11.02 5.81
N ASP A 589 9.62 12.10 5.29
CA ASP A 589 10.36 13.32 4.99
C ASP A 589 10.87 14.00 6.27
N TYR A 590 10.03 14.06 7.33
CA TYR A 590 10.40 14.60 8.62
C TYR A 590 11.58 13.83 9.24
N VAL A 591 11.49 12.51 9.33
CA VAL A 591 12.54 11.73 9.98
C VAL A 591 13.82 11.77 9.15
N SER A 592 13.75 11.64 7.83
CA SER A 592 14.93 11.79 6.97
C SER A 592 15.59 13.17 7.12
N ALA A 593 14.81 14.24 7.32
CA ALA A 593 15.36 15.58 7.59
C ALA A 593 16.06 15.69 8.95
N ASN A 594 15.57 14.97 9.97
CA ASN A 594 16.18 14.99 11.31
C ASN A 594 17.39 14.06 11.42
N THR A 595 17.38 12.93 10.71
CA THR A 595 18.48 11.94 10.78
C THR A 595 19.55 12.15 9.71
N GLY A 596 19.24 12.90 8.64
CA GLY A 596 20.10 13.02 7.47
C GLY A 596 20.14 11.78 6.58
N GLU A 597 19.32 10.75 6.86
CA GLU A 597 19.30 9.49 6.10
C GLU A 597 18.29 9.53 4.95
N TYR A 598 18.77 9.27 3.73
CA TYR A 598 17.98 9.32 2.50
C TYR A 598 18.30 8.15 1.56
N PRO A 599 17.34 7.66 0.75
CA PRO A 599 17.62 6.65 -0.27
C PRO A 599 18.53 7.20 -1.37
N LEU A 600 19.44 6.37 -1.87
CA LEU A 600 20.33 6.72 -2.98
C LEU A 600 19.54 7.01 -4.27
N HIS A 601 18.69 6.08 -4.69
CA HIS A 601 17.91 6.19 -5.91
C HIS A 601 16.53 6.79 -5.61
N ARG A 602 16.44 8.11 -5.79
CA ARG A 602 15.22 8.90 -5.60
C ARG A 602 14.20 8.65 -6.73
N LYS A 603 13.40 7.59 -6.62
CA LYS A 603 12.28 7.33 -7.56
C LYS A 603 11.21 8.41 -7.58
N ASN A 604 11.11 9.23 -6.53
CA ASN A 604 10.10 10.29 -6.38
C ASN A 604 10.61 11.69 -6.78
N SER A 605 11.62 11.79 -7.65
CA SER A 605 12.18 13.08 -8.10
C SER A 605 11.14 14.03 -8.70
N ILE A 606 10.01 13.50 -9.20
CA ILE A 606 8.88 14.24 -9.79
C ILE A 606 8.25 15.25 -8.80
N HIS A 607 8.37 15.03 -7.49
CA HIS A 607 7.81 15.93 -6.46
C HIS A 607 8.88 16.56 -5.54
N ASN A 608 10.16 16.49 -5.90
CA ASN A 608 11.28 17.00 -5.10
C ASN A 608 11.32 16.48 -3.63
N ARG A 609 10.63 15.37 -3.36
CA ARG A 609 10.69 14.66 -2.08
C ARG A 609 12.04 14.01 -1.91
N LYS A 610 12.55 14.06 -0.68
CA LYS A 610 13.86 13.47 -0.34
C LYS A 610 13.75 12.22 0.50
N GLY A 611 12.70 12.07 1.31
CA GLY A 611 12.58 10.95 2.25
C GLY A 611 12.33 9.59 1.59
N TRP A 612 12.37 8.56 2.43
CA TRP A 612 12.09 7.18 2.05
C TRP A 612 10.66 6.98 1.54
N THR A 613 10.46 5.84 0.88
CA THR A 613 9.12 5.39 0.45
C THR A 613 8.71 4.17 1.26
N TYR A 614 7.40 3.90 1.30
CA TYR A 614 6.88 2.71 1.96
C TYR A 614 7.54 1.40 1.49
N HIS A 615 7.98 1.33 0.24
CA HIS A 615 8.66 0.15 -0.29
C HIS A 615 10.00 -0.13 0.41
N GLY A 616 10.66 0.90 0.96
CA GLY A 616 11.90 0.76 1.73
C GLY A 616 11.72 -0.11 2.98
N LEU A 617 10.56 -0.07 3.63
CA LEU A 617 10.24 -0.93 4.79
C LEU A 617 10.31 -2.41 4.42
N ARG A 618 9.89 -2.74 3.20
CA ARG A 618 9.93 -4.11 2.68
C ARG A 618 11.36 -4.54 2.33
N HIS A 619 12.21 -3.63 1.87
CA HIS A 619 13.64 -3.91 1.69
C HIS A 619 14.29 -4.23 3.04
N PHE A 620 14.03 -3.41 4.06
CA PHE A 620 14.50 -3.65 5.43
C PHE A 620 13.99 -4.99 6.00
N ALA A 621 12.71 -5.30 5.83
CA ALA A 621 12.13 -6.56 6.32
C ALA A 621 12.79 -7.80 5.70
N ALA A 622 13.19 -7.70 4.43
CA ALA A 622 13.87 -8.78 3.71
C ALA A 622 15.32 -8.91 4.16
N SER A 623 16.06 -7.80 4.18
CA SER A 623 17.48 -7.78 4.54
C SER A 623 17.71 -8.20 5.99
N SER A 624 16.94 -7.66 6.92
CA SER A 624 17.10 -7.93 8.35
C SER A 624 16.84 -9.40 8.69
N ARG A 625 15.87 -10.06 8.03
CA ARG A 625 15.64 -11.52 8.15
C ARG A 625 16.79 -12.33 7.59
N ILE A 626 17.28 -11.99 6.40
CA ILE A 626 18.39 -12.71 5.77
C ILE A 626 19.65 -12.60 6.65
N GLN A 627 19.91 -11.41 7.19
CA GLN A 627 21.03 -11.17 8.11
C GLN A 627 20.86 -11.91 9.45
N ALA A 628 19.61 -12.12 9.90
CA ALA A 628 19.29 -12.94 11.07
C ALA A 628 19.35 -14.45 10.79
N GLY A 629 19.72 -14.88 9.57
CA GLY A 629 19.87 -16.28 9.20
C GLY A 629 18.58 -16.99 8.81
N VAL A 630 17.48 -16.26 8.58
CA VAL A 630 16.22 -16.88 8.13
C VAL A 630 16.41 -17.42 6.70
N PRO A 631 16.05 -18.69 6.42
CA PRO A 631 16.21 -19.28 5.10
C PRO A 631 15.54 -18.45 3.99
N ILE A 632 16.26 -18.19 2.89
CA ILE A 632 15.76 -17.38 1.75
C ILE A 632 14.41 -17.89 1.19
N PRO A 633 14.16 -19.20 1.04
CA PRO A 633 12.86 -19.70 0.61
C PRO A 633 11.72 -19.29 1.56
N GLN A 634 11.97 -19.31 2.87
CA GLN A 634 11.02 -18.85 3.88
C GLN A 634 10.82 -17.34 3.76
N VAL A 635 11.89 -16.53 3.68
CA VAL A 635 11.78 -15.09 3.44
C VAL A 635 10.99 -14.78 2.17
N ALA A 636 11.21 -15.53 1.08
CA ALA A 636 10.48 -15.37 -0.17
C ALA A 636 8.98 -15.65 -0.03
N ALA A 637 8.62 -16.72 0.68
CA ALA A 637 7.24 -17.07 0.99
C ALA A 637 6.59 -15.99 1.86
N GLU A 638 7.29 -15.55 2.91
CA GLU A 638 6.86 -14.53 3.86
C GLU A 638 6.80 -13.11 3.30
N LEU A 639 7.45 -12.84 2.17
CA LEU A 639 7.27 -11.59 1.42
C LEU A 639 6.15 -11.71 0.39
N GLY A 640 5.71 -12.92 0.07
CA GLY A 640 4.78 -13.14 -1.02
C GLY A 640 5.45 -12.94 -2.38
N HIS A 641 6.59 -13.60 -2.61
CA HIS A 641 7.24 -13.72 -3.91
C HIS A 641 6.82 -15.03 -4.60
N LYS A 642 6.57 -14.96 -5.92
CA LYS A 642 6.21 -16.15 -6.71
C LYS A 642 7.34 -17.19 -6.78
N ASN A 643 8.60 -16.78 -6.66
CA ASN A 643 9.76 -17.66 -6.68
C ASN A 643 10.85 -17.08 -5.75
N ALA A 644 11.52 -17.94 -4.99
CA ALA A 644 12.68 -17.62 -4.19
C ALA A 644 13.84 -17.01 -5.00
N SER A 645 14.00 -17.38 -6.28
CA SER A 645 15.01 -16.77 -7.16
C SER A 645 14.87 -15.25 -7.25
N PHE A 646 13.64 -14.70 -7.17
CA PHE A 646 13.45 -13.24 -7.15
C PHE A 646 14.02 -12.62 -5.86
N THR A 647 13.85 -13.27 -4.71
CA THR A 647 14.44 -12.82 -3.44
C THR A 647 15.96 -12.93 -3.50
N LEU A 648 16.47 -14.05 -4.02
CA LEU A 648 17.91 -14.30 -4.16
C LEU A 648 18.55 -13.24 -5.08
N ASP A 649 18.00 -13.01 -6.27
CA ASP A 649 18.53 -11.99 -7.19
C ASP A 649 18.58 -10.59 -6.54
N ARG A 650 17.60 -10.27 -5.69
CA ARG A 650 17.48 -8.96 -5.04
C ARG A 650 18.41 -8.78 -3.85
N TYR A 651 18.59 -9.83 -3.04
CA TYR A 651 19.20 -9.72 -1.70
C TYR A 651 20.33 -10.72 -1.44
N ALA A 652 20.82 -11.45 -2.45
CA ALA A 652 21.93 -12.41 -2.27
C ALA A 652 23.16 -11.75 -1.64
N HIS A 653 23.42 -10.47 -1.91
CA HIS A 653 24.52 -9.70 -1.33
C HIS A 653 24.38 -9.49 0.20
N MET A 654 23.19 -9.70 0.77
CA MET A 654 22.94 -9.60 2.22
C MET A 654 23.25 -10.90 2.96
N VAL A 655 23.49 -12.00 2.24
CA VAL A 655 23.94 -13.26 2.84
C VAL A 655 25.37 -13.04 3.31
N LYS A 656 25.62 -13.20 4.61
CA LYS A 656 27.00 -13.17 5.14
C LYS A 656 27.81 -14.25 4.44
N GLU A 657 29.06 -13.96 4.06
CA GLU A 657 30.03 -14.97 3.66
C GLU A 657 30.21 -15.95 4.83
N ALA A 658 29.47 -17.05 4.80
CA ALA A 658 29.67 -18.18 5.68
C ALA A 658 30.60 -19.16 4.97
N ILE A 659 31.82 -18.71 4.66
CA ILE A 659 32.93 -19.65 4.53
C ILE A 659 33.41 -19.84 5.97
N PRO A 660 33.25 -21.03 6.58
CA PRO A 660 33.81 -21.30 7.89
C PRO A 660 35.31 -20.99 7.84
N PRO A 661 35.90 -20.29 8.84
CA PRO A 661 37.32 -19.97 8.84
C PRO A 661 38.22 -21.22 8.81
N THR A 662 37.67 -22.40 9.09
CA THR A 662 38.34 -23.71 8.99
C THR A 662 37.37 -24.79 8.52
N GLY A 663 37.83 -25.69 7.63
CA GLY A 663 37.10 -26.91 7.24
C GLY A 663 36.31 -26.86 5.93
N PHE A 664 36.47 -25.79 5.13
CA PHE A 664 35.92 -25.71 3.76
C PHE A 664 37.05 -25.37 2.80
N GLU A 665 37.90 -26.35 2.50
CA GLU A 665 38.96 -26.24 1.51
C GLU A 665 38.34 -26.30 0.11
N TYR A 666 38.38 -25.17 -0.60
CA TYR A 666 38.29 -25.07 -2.06
C TYR A 666 39.42 -24.16 -2.56
#